data_AF-A0A919M2B9-F1
#
_entry.id   AF-A0A919M2B9-F1
#
_cell.length_a   1.000
_cell.length_b   1.000
_cell.length_c   1.000
_cell.angle_alpha   90.00
_cell.angle_beta   90.00
_cell.angle_gamma   90.00
#
_symmetry.space_group_name_H-M   'P 1'
#
loop_
_entity.id
_entity.type
_entity.pdbx_description
1 polymer ?
#
loop_
_entity_poly.entity_id
_entity_poly.type
_entity_poly.pdbx_seq_one_letter_code
_entity_poly.pdbx_strand_id
1 'polypeptide(L)'
;MDERISGSPSTYRTSEDHVNQDSDWIMAVVRVLGATEAPGTSGLEQVATHFADETVDHTQEQRIVRRREILAGLPFEADTFAALYKMPRQEFEGRLARWCVSLLDSPAALNGKPELIAELGSLGVLLLSVSTLEHADRHRFEDIADPMEPRPGDDAPATDRPAHEASVATRLSRSRAVTSALRDLYRPVLTEEQASRLDQWSKRPEQWREKATPDERAEIIAIKEAADAAQFWNGLDFRSLTFHEFGTTSFICRAHLSGSGTGAEIALKFVLLPYARLPVIAAATSSYRRDYENAELATSAVTVLSSSTNWIAMDFVRGDTLGTLIRRHDQARPSDSSSRGRPVDDRATLLLTIAPLLFEALADIGKHKLVHADLNPSNIIVEELGGGGAKYRLTMIDFGRNYLYGQSGLGRQSSDARYIAPEVRSDDEPSWRADLYSLGQLLIGLSGAGRDADGIVPDAFYLRTCHLARFLEDLLQEDPAKRLLLYPPTGDAPVRGDAPVMSPTDWSKLSTTFVDEVAAERAADRTDGLFGPPSRSRRFVLDFAPSSGTPRRLARLLREISRPQALDQPTRRAEVTSLLWWSWASTAAWYVTVAVTGYLLLRDLDLISGGPLEDYHARIRASGYHLPPGHLQDNLPARIALFSIAWAAVKYYQNIYAGLSTASAADLPGRFGAIRRATEFFVRLNAIFVLLVAIPLNILNPSWWATAATIALVDSLLVNLFGRVYCTTAVRRGQAPDERGRPTISTIPQRIVGLEMYRPWTPSMLAYVLICLGFSLLINFHVLKDVIAYASVVAVVNIGLLTFTKCGTNADILRVGITRAFLAAERLSKLPAAAVELPLSDRRPPTDRSHPLRRRTRVSTS
;
A
#
# COMPACT_ATOMS: atom_id res chain seq x y z
N MET A 1 31.88 -24.20 -13.01
CA MET A 1 32.14 -22.80 -12.60
C MET A 1 31.01 -22.38 -11.65
N ASP A 2 30.70 -23.23 -10.65
CA ASP A 2 29.44 -23.21 -9.86
C ASP A 2 29.67 -23.74 -8.42
N GLU A 3 30.72 -23.28 -7.74
CA GLU A 3 31.06 -23.83 -6.40
C GLU A 3 31.56 -22.78 -5.38
N ARG A 4 31.12 -21.51 -5.46
CA ARG A 4 31.65 -20.44 -4.59
C ARG A 4 30.64 -19.59 -3.80
N ILE A 5 29.40 -20.02 -3.61
CA ILE A 5 28.45 -19.28 -2.77
C ILE A 5 27.75 -20.23 -1.78
N SER A 6 28.51 -20.66 -0.78
CA SER A 6 27.97 -21.24 0.46
C SER A 6 28.76 -20.73 1.68
N GLY A 7 28.96 -19.41 1.73
CA GLY A 7 29.34 -18.73 2.97
C GLY A 7 28.12 -18.65 3.88
N SER A 8 28.06 -19.54 4.88
CA SER A 8 27.22 -19.35 6.07
C SER A 8 27.39 -17.92 6.59
N PRO A 9 26.34 -17.20 7.00
CA PRO A 9 26.51 -15.91 7.66
C PRO A 9 27.26 -16.19 8.96
N SER A 10 28.55 -15.84 8.98
CA SER A 10 29.31 -15.86 10.22
C SER A 10 28.65 -14.84 11.13
N THR A 11 28.02 -15.31 12.20
CA THR A 11 27.83 -14.51 13.40
C THR A 11 29.15 -13.78 13.66
N TYR A 12 29.14 -12.46 13.56
CA TYR A 12 30.23 -11.59 13.98
C TYR A 12 30.47 -11.84 15.48
N ARG A 13 31.24 -12.87 15.82
CA ARG A 13 31.91 -12.98 17.11
C ARG A 13 33.10 -12.04 17.03
N THR A 14 32.85 -10.76 17.28
CA THR A 14 33.90 -9.89 17.80
C THR A 14 34.46 -10.57 19.04
N SER A 15 35.78 -10.72 19.14
CA SER A 15 36.42 -11.23 20.35
C SER A 15 35.93 -10.39 21.54
N GLU A 16 35.18 -11.02 22.46
CA GLU A 16 34.57 -10.36 23.63
C GLU A 16 35.60 -9.58 24.46
N ASP A 17 36.88 -9.96 24.41
CA ASP A 17 37.95 -9.34 25.18
C ASP A 17 38.37 -7.93 24.72
N HIS A 18 38.13 -7.54 23.46
CA HIS A 18 38.45 -6.17 23.00
C HIS A 18 37.28 -5.18 23.21
N VAL A 19 36.04 -5.67 23.26
CA VAL A 19 34.86 -4.80 23.45
C VAL A 19 34.78 -4.27 24.89
N ASN A 20 35.39 -4.96 25.86
CA ASN A 20 35.35 -4.55 27.26
C ASN A 20 36.20 -3.30 27.57
N GLN A 21 37.33 -3.07 26.90
CA GLN A 21 38.20 -1.91 27.17
C GLN A 21 37.76 -0.61 26.47
N ASP A 22 36.96 -0.69 25.41
CA ASP A 22 36.50 0.50 24.66
C ASP A 22 35.18 1.10 25.20
N SER A 23 34.61 0.54 26.27
CA SER A 23 33.34 1.00 26.86
C SER A 23 33.52 1.98 28.04
N ASP A 24 34.76 2.23 28.47
CA ASP A 24 35.08 2.90 29.74
C ASP A 24 34.60 4.36 29.80
N TRP A 25 34.63 5.09 28.68
CA TRP A 25 34.10 6.46 28.62
C TRP A 25 32.58 6.53 28.84
N ILE A 26 31.81 5.69 28.14
CA ILE A 26 30.35 5.66 28.31
C ILE A 26 30.00 5.15 29.70
N MET A 27 30.74 4.15 30.21
CA MET A 27 30.56 3.67 31.58
C MET A 27 30.89 4.73 32.64
N ALA A 28 31.85 5.62 32.39
CA ALA A 28 32.08 6.79 33.25
C ALA A 28 30.89 7.75 33.22
N VAL A 29 30.34 8.04 32.03
CA VAL A 29 29.10 8.83 31.89
C VAL A 29 27.95 8.18 32.66
N VAL A 30 27.73 6.88 32.50
CA VAL A 30 26.70 6.11 33.22
C VAL A 30 26.89 6.20 34.73
N ARG A 31 28.13 6.04 35.24
CA ARG A 31 28.43 6.16 36.68
C ARG A 31 28.07 7.54 37.22
N VAL A 32 28.42 8.61 36.49
CA VAL A 32 28.11 9.99 36.88
C VAL A 32 26.60 10.26 36.84
N LEU A 33 25.91 9.78 35.80
CA LEU A 33 24.45 9.87 35.69
C LEU A 33 23.71 9.02 36.73
N GLY A 34 24.30 7.93 37.20
CA GLY A 34 23.74 7.06 38.24
C GLY A 34 23.88 7.65 39.64
N ALA A 35 24.94 8.40 39.91
CA ALA A 35 25.23 8.98 41.21
C ALA A 35 24.44 10.26 41.53
N THR A 36 23.91 10.96 40.52
CA THR A 36 23.24 12.27 40.68
C THR A 36 22.10 12.46 39.69
N GLU A 37 21.06 13.23 40.06
CA GLU A 37 19.95 13.52 39.15
C GLU A 37 20.29 14.58 38.07
N ALA A 38 21.24 15.48 38.36
CA ALA A 38 21.81 16.45 37.43
C ALA A 38 23.26 16.77 37.85
N PRO A 39 24.26 16.09 37.28
CA PRO A 39 25.64 16.34 37.64
C PRO A 39 26.01 17.79 37.31
N GLY A 40 26.56 18.54 38.26
CA GLY A 40 27.12 19.86 37.98
C GLY A 40 28.38 19.76 37.10
N THR A 41 29.19 20.82 37.08
CA THR A 41 30.52 20.78 36.43
C THR A 41 31.47 19.76 37.05
N SER A 42 31.28 19.37 38.32
CA SER A 42 32.08 18.33 38.98
C SER A 42 31.93 16.96 38.33
N GLY A 43 30.73 16.60 37.88
CA GLY A 43 30.52 15.36 37.12
C GLY A 43 31.21 15.40 35.77
N LEU A 44 31.27 16.58 35.14
CA LEU A 44 31.92 16.77 33.84
C LEU A 44 33.45 16.68 33.99
N GLU A 45 33.98 17.24 35.07
CA GLU A 45 35.39 17.08 35.46
C GLU A 45 35.73 15.61 35.69
N GLN A 46 34.87 14.83 36.38
CA GLN A 46 35.09 13.40 36.58
C GLN A 46 35.16 12.62 35.25
N VAL A 47 34.23 12.89 34.31
CA VAL A 47 34.27 12.25 32.98
C VAL A 47 35.51 12.68 32.19
N ALA A 48 35.83 13.99 32.21
CA ALA A 48 36.99 14.53 31.52
C ALA A 48 38.32 13.96 32.07
N THR A 49 38.48 13.89 33.39
CA THR A 49 39.67 13.31 34.04
C THR A 49 39.81 11.83 33.71
N HIS A 50 38.71 11.06 33.79
CA HIS A 50 38.77 9.64 33.45
C HIS A 50 39.24 9.41 32.01
N PHE A 51 38.72 10.19 31.06
CA PHE A 51 39.14 10.07 29.66
C PHE A 51 40.55 10.61 29.42
N ALA A 52 40.94 11.69 30.12
CA ALA A 52 42.29 12.26 30.02
C ALA A 52 43.36 11.30 30.56
N ASP A 53 43.10 10.61 31.67
CA ASP A 53 44.02 9.64 32.28
C ASP A 53 44.29 8.44 31.35
N GLU A 54 43.30 8.05 30.54
CA GLU A 54 43.48 7.00 29.53
C GLU A 54 44.17 7.48 28.25
N THR A 55 44.32 8.80 28.07
CA THR A 55 44.79 9.43 26.82
C THR A 55 45.84 10.51 27.06
N VAL A 56 46.60 10.40 28.16
CA VAL A 56 47.59 11.40 28.60
C VAL A 56 48.61 11.69 27.51
N ASP A 57 49.06 10.67 26.78
CA ASP A 57 50.05 10.79 25.71
C ASP A 57 49.43 10.97 24.30
N HIS A 58 48.10 11.01 24.20
CA HIS A 58 47.43 11.12 22.91
C HIS A 58 47.36 12.56 22.42
N THR A 59 47.71 12.76 21.16
CA THR A 59 47.41 13.99 20.42
C THR A 59 45.91 14.24 20.36
N GLN A 60 45.50 15.49 20.13
CA GLN A 60 44.08 15.83 19.96
C GLN A 60 43.41 14.97 18.87
N GLU A 61 44.12 14.68 17.78
CA GLU A 61 43.64 13.83 16.70
C GLU A 61 43.38 12.39 17.18
N GLN A 62 44.32 11.81 17.94
CA GLN A 62 44.16 10.48 18.54
C GLN A 62 42.97 10.42 19.52
N ARG A 63 42.72 11.50 20.27
CA ARG A 63 41.53 11.60 21.13
C ARG A 63 40.23 11.64 20.33
N ILE A 64 40.20 12.35 19.19
CA ILE A 64 39.05 12.39 18.29
C ILE A 64 38.79 11.00 17.67
N VAL A 65 39.83 10.32 17.19
CA VAL A 65 39.73 8.96 16.62
C VAL A 65 39.17 7.99 17.66
N ARG A 66 39.71 7.99 18.89
CA ARG A 66 39.21 7.11 19.96
C ARG A 66 37.76 7.40 20.31
N ARG A 67 37.34 8.67 20.41
CA ARG A 67 35.93 9.02 20.63
C ARG A 67 35.02 8.55 19.50
N ARG A 68 35.48 8.66 18.25
CA ARG A 68 34.75 8.15 17.08
C ARG A 68 34.55 6.64 17.16
N GLU A 69 35.57 5.89 17.58
CA GLU A 69 35.49 4.44 17.77
C GLU A 69 34.50 4.05 18.87
N ILE A 70 34.53 4.74 20.02
CA ILE A 70 33.60 4.52 21.12
C ILE A 70 32.14 4.77 20.67
N LEU A 71 31.89 5.90 19.99
CA LEU A 71 30.57 6.21 19.46
C LEU A 71 30.13 5.22 18.38
N ALA A 72 31.05 4.72 17.55
CA ALA A 72 30.78 3.68 16.57
C ALA A 72 30.51 2.30 17.20
N GLY A 73 30.80 2.13 18.50
CA GLY A 73 30.51 0.93 19.29
C GLY A 73 29.14 0.93 19.97
N LEU A 74 28.33 1.99 19.84
CA LEU A 74 27.01 2.04 20.48
C LEU A 74 26.09 0.92 19.96
N PRO A 75 25.45 0.14 20.86
CA PRO A 75 24.50 -0.89 20.46
C PRO A 75 23.25 -0.33 19.77
N PHE A 76 22.77 -1.02 18.74
CA PHE A 76 21.55 -0.65 18.03
C PHE A 76 20.29 -0.95 18.85
N GLU A 77 20.21 -2.12 19.49
CA GLU A 77 19.04 -2.52 20.26
C GLU A 77 19.07 -1.96 21.68
N ALA A 78 17.90 -1.48 22.15
CA ALA A 78 17.74 -0.98 23.51
C ALA A 78 18.11 -2.02 24.59
N ASP A 79 17.81 -3.30 24.35
CA ASP A 79 18.12 -4.39 25.28
C ASP A 79 19.64 -4.65 25.36
N THR A 80 20.33 -4.64 24.22
CA THR A 80 21.80 -4.76 24.17
C THR A 80 22.45 -3.58 24.89
N PHE A 81 21.93 -2.36 24.67
CA PHE A 81 22.37 -1.17 25.38
C PHE A 81 22.19 -1.32 26.90
N ALA A 82 21.01 -1.75 27.35
CA ALA A 82 20.71 -1.94 28.77
C ALA A 82 21.58 -3.03 29.41
N ALA A 83 21.85 -4.12 28.69
CA ALA A 83 22.70 -5.20 29.15
C ALA A 83 24.16 -4.76 29.31
N LEU A 84 24.68 -3.97 28.36
CA LEU A 84 26.04 -3.47 28.35
C LEU A 84 26.28 -2.41 29.42
N TYR A 85 25.41 -1.39 29.47
CA TYR A 85 25.60 -0.21 30.31
C TYR A 85 24.85 -0.27 31.65
N LYS A 86 24.12 -1.37 31.93
CA LYS A 86 23.33 -1.57 33.16
C LYS A 86 22.31 -0.46 33.43
N MET A 87 21.86 0.22 32.37
CA MET A 87 20.87 1.30 32.41
C MET A 87 20.05 1.25 31.13
N PRO A 88 18.70 1.26 31.19
CA PRO A 88 17.85 1.34 30.01
C PRO A 88 18.23 2.56 29.15
N ARG A 89 18.28 2.38 27.82
CA ARG A 89 18.70 3.46 26.90
C ARG A 89 17.84 4.72 27.03
N GLN A 90 16.53 4.55 27.19
CA GLN A 90 15.59 5.64 27.43
C GLN A 90 15.88 6.42 28.72
N GLU A 91 16.28 5.71 29.78
CA GLU A 91 16.65 6.35 31.05
C GLU A 91 17.97 7.10 30.92
N PHE A 92 18.96 6.47 30.27
CA PHE A 92 20.25 7.08 29.96
C PHE A 92 20.10 8.37 29.15
N GLU A 93 19.30 8.32 28.09
CA GLU A 93 18.96 9.45 27.22
C GLU A 93 18.35 10.61 28.03
N GLY A 94 17.32 10.34 28.82
CA GLY A 94 16.65 11.37 29.62
C GLY A 94 17.55 12.00 30.69
N ARG A 95 18.41 11.20 31.35
CA ARG A 95 19.38 11.72 32.34
C ARG A 95 20.47 12.55 31.66
N LEU A 96 21.02 12.08 30.55
CA LEU A 96 22.03 12.79 29.77
C LEU A 96 21.48 14.10 29.19
N ALA A 97 20.23 14.10 28.71
CA ALA A 97 19.54 15.29 28.23
C ALA A 97 19.46 16.39 29.28
N ARG A 98 18.98 16.05 30.50
CA ARG A 98 18.91 17.01 31.62
C ARG A 98 20.29 17.54 31.99
N TRP A 99 21.30 16.67 31.99
CA TRP A 99 22.66 17.07 32.31
C TRP A 99 23.23 18.06 31.29
N CYS A 100 23.21 17.72 30.01
CA CYS A 100 23.69 18.57 28.93
C CYS A 100 22.95 19.91 28.91
N VAL A 101 21.62 19.92 29.08
CA VAL A 101 20.80 21.13 29.17
C VAL A 101 21.23 22.01 30.34
N SER A 102 21.41 21.45 31.54
CA SER A 102 21.83 22.20 32.73
C SER A 102 23.20 22.85 32.55
N LEU A 103 24.14 22.17 31.87
CA LEU A 103 25.46 22.71 31.58
C LEU A 103 25.39 23.85 30.54
N LEU A 104 24.53 23.70 29.52
CA LEU A 104 24.30 24.75 28.52
C LEU A 104 23.64 26.01 29.10
N ASP A 105 22.80 25.86 30.13
CA ASP A 105 22.17 26.98 30.84
C ASP A 105 23.12 27.66 31.84
N SER A 106 24.30 27.07 32.08
CA SER A 106 25.30 27.58 33.03
C SER A 106 26.66 27.87 32.36
N PRO A 107 26.73 28.69 31.29
CA PRO A 107 27.96 28.90 30.52
C PRO A 107 29.10 29.50 31.36
N ALA A 108 28.77 30.28 32.40
CA ALA A 108 29.76 30.82 33.34
C ALA A 108 30.59 29.73 34.03
N ALA A 109 30.02 28.54 34.24
CA ALA A 109 30.70 27.42 34.90
C ALA A 109 31.75 26.75 34.00
N LEU A 110 31.69 27.00 32.68
CA LEU A 110 32.60 26.46 31.67
C LEU A 110 33.64 27.48 31.18
N ASN A 111 33.50 28.75 31.56
CA ASN A 111 34.41 29.81 31.16
C ASN A 111 35.85 29.52 31.61
N GLY A 112 36.79 29.60 30.67
CA GLY A 112 38.21 29.37 30.92
C GLY A 112 38.63 27.89 31.01
N LYS A 113 37.73 26.93 30.75
CA LYS A 113 38.00 25.49 30.81
C LYS A 113 37.78 24.82 29.44
N PRO A 114 38.73 24.94 28.49
CA PRO A 114 38.55 24.44 27.11
C PRO A 114 38.35 22.92 27.04
N GLU A 115 38.96 22.16 27.95
CA GLU A 115 38.79 20.70 28.03
C GLU A 115 37.36 20.30 28.39
N LEU A 116 36.74 21.00 29.34
CA LEU A 116 35.34 20.77 29.70
C LEU A 116 34.38 21.17 28.58
N ILE A 117 34.71 22.23 27.82
CA ILE A 117 33.93 22.63 26.63
C ILE A 117 34.01 21.53 25.57
N ALA A 118 35.20 20.97 25.31
CA ALA A 118 35.37 19.87 24.37
C ALA A 118 34.63 18.60 24.82
N GLU A 119 34.65 18.29 26.12
CA GLU A 119 33.94 17.15 26.70
C GLU A 119 32.42 17.31 26.59
N LEU A 120 31.88 18.49 26.95
CA LEU A 120 30.47 18.82 26.74
C LEU A 120 30.08 18.67 25.26
N GLY A 121 30.96 19.06 24.34
CA GLY A 121 30.75 18.86 22.91
C GLY A 121 30.55 17.38 22.56
N SER A 122 31.43 16.51 23.03
CA SER A 122 31.34 15.06 22.81
C SER A 122 30.13 14.42 23.48
N LEU A 123 29.78 14.83 24.70
CA LEU A 123 28.53 14.40 25.36
C LEU A 123 27.28 14.83 24.59
N GLY A 124 27.29 16.01 23.97
CA GLY A 124 26.20 16.46 23.11
C GLY A 124 26.05 15.59 21.86
N VAL A 125 27.14 15.15 21.24
CA VAL A 125 27.11 14.23 20.09
C VAL A 125 26.66 12.83 20.50
N LEU A 126 27.09 12.33 21.67
CA LEU A 126 26.58 11.09 22.25
C LEU A 126 25.07 11.17 22.46
N LEU A 127 24.58 12.26 23.05
CA LEU A 127 23.16 12.48 23.29
C LEU A 127 22.37 12.49 21.97
N LEU A 128 22.81 13.24 20.95
CA LEU A 128 22.17 13.22 19.63
C LEU A 128 22.12 11.80 19.05
N SER A 129 23.20 11.02 19.21
CA SER A 129 23.26 9.65 18.69
C SER A 129 22.27 8.73 19.41
N VAL A 130 22.23 8.77 20.75
CA VAL A 130 21.32 7.94 21.55
C VAL A 130 19.87 8.37 21.34
N SER A 131 19.56 9.67 21.31
CA SER A 131 18.20 10.15 21.03
C SER A 131 17.74 9.73 19.63
N THR A 132 18.62 9.70 18.62
CA THR A 132 18.29 9.20 17.28
C THR A 132 17.96 7.70 17.31
N LEU A 133 18.77 6.87 17.98
CA LEU A 133 18.50 5.43 18.12
C LEU A 133 17.18 5.17 18.87
N GLU A 134 16.91 5.94 19.92
CA GLU A 134 15.66 5.85 20.69
C GLU A 134 14.43 6.30 19.87
N HIS A 135 14.58 7.33 19.05
CA HIS A 135 13.56 7.77 18.11
C HIS A 135 13.29 6.70 17.04
N ALA A 136 14.34 6.13 16.45
CA ALA A 136 14.23 5.06 15.46
C ALA A 136 13.51 3.83 16.00
N ASP A 137 13.78 3.41 17.23
CA ASP A 137 13.09 2.27 17.84
C ASP A 137 11.62 2.57 18.14
N ARG A 138 11.26 3.77 18.62
CA ARG A 138 9.84 4.15 18.79
C ARG A 138 9.08 4.13 17.47
N HIS A 139 9.63 4.74 16.41
CA HIS A 139 9.01 4.71 15.09
C HIS A 139 8.84 3.29 14.53
N ARG A 140 9.72 2.34 14.89
CA ARG A 140 9.53 0.93 14.53
C ARG A 140 8.33 0.31 15.24
N PHE A 141 8.06 0.64 16.51
CA PHE A 141 7.06 -0.06 17.33
C PHE A 141 5.69 0.65 17.45
N GLU A 142 5.63 1.98 17.38
CA GLU A 142 4.38 2.74 17.48
C GLU A 142 3.45 2.49 16.28
N ASP A 143 4.01 2.26 15.09
CA ASP A 143 3.22 2.04 13.87
C ASP A 143 2.73 0.59 13.66
N ILE A 144 3.20 -0.36 14.48
CA ILE A 144 2.71 -1.76 14.49
C ILE A 144 1.44 -1.88 15.33
N ALA A 145 1.31 -1.04 16.36
CA ALA A 145 0.10 -0.96 17.16
C ALA A 145 -0.98 -0.29 16.31
N ASP A 146 -2.03 -1.04 15.97
CA ASP A 146 -3.21 -0.53 15.29
C ASP A 146 -3.68 0.76 16.01
N PRO A 147 -3.83 1.91 15.33
CA PRO A 147 -4.17 3.19 15.96
C PRO A 147 -5.53 3.22 16.70
N MET A 148 -6.22 2.09 16.82
CA MET A 148 -7.54 1.96 17.43
C MET A 148 -7.53 1.64 18.93
N GLU A 149 -6.42 1.21 19.56
CA GLU A 149 -6.40 0.94 21.01
C GLU A 149 -5.32 1.75 21.76
N PRO A 150 -5.68 2.83 22.48
CA PRO A 150 -4.75 3.47 23.41
C PRO A 150 -4.34 2.45 24.49
N ARG A 151 -3.02 2.32 24.71
CA ARG A 151 -2.50 1.43 25.75
C ARG A 151 -3.00 1.90 27.13
N PRO A 152 -3.62 1.02 27.94
CA PRO A 152 -4.05 1.39 29.28
C PRO A 152 -2.81 1.60 30.17
N GLY A 153 -2.50 2.86 30.52
CA GLY A 153 -1.44 3.21 31.47
C GLY A 153 -0.56 4.42 31.09
N ASP A 154 -0.65 4.95 29.88
CA ASP A 154 0.10 6.16 29.47
C ASP A 154 -0.66 7.44 29.90
N ASP A 155 -0.56 7.81 31.17
CA ASP A 155 -1.19 9.02 31.74
C ASP A 155 -0.48 10.33 31.38
N ALA A 156 0.64 10.27 30.64
CA ALA A 156 1.27 11.44 30.04
C ALA A 156 0.89 11.52 28.55
N PRO A 157 0.34 12.63 28.04
CA PRO A 157 0.01 12.74 26.64
C PRO A 157 1.28 12.58 25.81
N ALA A 158 1.35 11.50 25.01
CA ALA A 158 2.47 11.20 24.11
C ALA A 158 2.85 12.35 23.17
N THR A 159 1.98 13.36 23.03
CA THR A 159 2.18 14.55 22.18
C THR A 159 3.30 15.49 22.65
N ASP A 160 3.64 15.54 23.95
CA ASP A 160 4.58 16.55 24.46
C ASP A 160 6.07 16.12 24.38
N ARG A 161 6.32 14.82 24.30
CA ARG A 161 7.69 14.26 24.35
C ARG A 161 8.51 14.47 23.07
N PRO A 162 7.98 14.27 21.85
CA PRO A 162 8.72 14.56 20.62
C PRO A 162 9.12 16.04 20.52
N ALA A 163 8.24 16.93 20.99
CA ALA A 163 8.52 18.36 21.04
C ALA A 163 9.65 18.69 22.03
N HIS A 164 9.71 18.00 23.17
CA HIS A 164 10.81 18.14 24.13
C HIS A 164 12.15 17.67 23.57
N GLU A 165 12.20 16.50 22.95
CA GLU A 165 13.43 15.93 22.37
C GLU A 165 13.96 16.81 21.21
N ALA A 166 13.08 17.26 20.32
CA ALA A 166 13.43 18.20 19.25
C ALA A 166 13.94 19.54 19.81
N SER A 167 13.39 19.99 20.95
CA SER A 167 13.88 21.17 21.66
C SER A 167 15.30 20.98 22.19
N VAL A 168 15.58 19.83 22.83
CA VAL A 168 16.92 19.50 23.34
C VAL A 168 17.92 19.42 22.18
N ALA A 169 17.61 18.69 21.11
CA ALA A 169 18.47 18.57 19.93
C ALA A 169 18.73 19.94 19.26
N THR A 170 17.71 20.80 19.18
CA THR A 170 17.86 22.17 18.69
C THR A 170 18.82 22.98 19.55
N ARG A 171 18.73 22.87 20.88
CA ARG A 171 19.66 23.54 21.79
C ARG A 171 21.10 23.03 21.65
N LEU A 172 21.29 21.71 21.55
CA LEU A 172 22.59 21.09 21.33
C LEU A 172 23.22 21.58 20.03
N SER A 173 22.47 21.56 18.93
CA SER A 173 22.96 21.99 17.60
C SER A 173 23.38 23.46 17.53
N ARG A 174 22.89 24.32 18.43
CA ARG A 174 23.29 25.74 18.53
C ARG A 174 24.50 25.96 19.46
N SER A 175 24.89 24.96 20.24
CA SER A 175 26.03 25.05 21.14
C SER A 175 27.35 24.99 20.36
N ARG A 176 28.23 25.99 20.56
CA ARG A 176 29.57 26.01 19.96
C ARG A 176 30.41 24.78 20.32
N ALA A 177 30.24 24.26 21.53
CA ALA A 177 30.92 23.06 21.99
C ALA A 177 30.53 21.84 21.14
N VAL A 178 29.22 21.64 20.97
CA VAL A 178 28.66 20.50 20.24
C VAL A 178 28.92 20.62 18.75
N THR A 179 28.79 21.82 18.16
CA THR A 179 29.09 22.01 16.73
C THR A 179 30.57 21.83 16.41
N SER A 180 31.48 22.21 17.32
CA SER A 180 32.91 21.87 17.19
C SER A 180 33.13 20.36 17.25
N ALA A 181 32.52 19.66 18.21
CA ALA A 181 32.64 18.21 18.31
C ALA A 181 32.05 17.49 17.09
N LEU A 182 30.90 17.94 16.55
CA LEU A 182 30.35 17.42 15.30
C LEU A 182 31.32 17.63 14.14
N ARG A 183 31.90 18.83 14.01
CA ARG A 183 32.89 19.14 12.97
C ARG A 183 34.08 18.19 13.01
N ASP A 184 34.58 17.90 14.21
CA ASP A 184 35.78 17.09 14.42
C ASP A 184 35.48 15.60 14.23
N LEU A 185 34.42 15.08 14.86
CA LEU A 185 34.07 13.64 14.83
C LEU A 185 33.60 13.17 13.44
N TYR A 186 32.96 14.05 12.67
CA TYR A 186 32.46 13.75 11.33
C TYR A 186 33.38 14.19 10.20
N ARG A 187 34.55 14.75 10.52
CA ARG A 187 35.53 15.15 9.51
C ARG A 187 35.92 13.96 8.63
N PRO A 188 35.88 14.11 7.28
CA PRO A 188 36.50 13.13 6.39
C PRO A 188 38.00 13.08 6.67
N VAL A 189 38.53 11.90 6.96
CA VAL A 189 39.97 11.70 7.19
C VAL A 189 40.57 11.15 5.91
N LEU A 190 41.44 11.94 5.28
CA LEU A 190 42.34 11.48 4.22
C LEU A 190 43.61 10.96 4.90
N THR A 191 44.01 9.73 4.62
CA THR A 191 45.31 9.25 5.09
C THR A 191 46.43 9.98 4.34
N GLU A 192 47.60 10.12 4.98
CA GLU A 192 48.78 10.72 4.32
C GLU A 192 49.14 9.96 3.04
N GLU A 193 48.93 8.64 3.04
CA GLU A 193 49.09 7.79 1.86
C GLU A 193 48.11 8.18 0.75
N GLN A 194 46.82 8.32 1.05
CA GLN A 194 45.81 8.74 0.07
C GLN A 194 46.13 10.13 -0.50
N ALA A 195 46.51 11.08 0.35
CA ALA A 195 46.91 12.41 -0.08
C ALA A 195 48.16 12.38 -0.98
N SER A 196 49.19 11.61 -0.60
CA SER A 196 50.40 11.42 -1.40
C SER A 196 50.09 10.75 -2.74
N ARG A 197 49.21 9.73 -2.75
CA ARG A 197 48.80 9.04 -3.98
C ARG A 197 48.02 9.95 -4.92
N LEU A 198 47.13 10.80 -4.39
CA LEU A 198 46.41 11.79 -5.19
C LEU A 198 47.36 12.82 -5.82
N ASP A 199 48.31 13.33 -5.03
CA ASP A 199 49.36 14.24 -5.51
C ASP A 199 50.22 13.59 -6.61
N GLN A 200 50.71 12.36 -6.37
CA GLN A 200 51.45 11.59 -7.38
C GLN A 200 50.63 11.37 -8.65
N TRP A 201 49.34 11.04 -8.53
CA TRP A 201 48.46 10.84 -9.67
C TRP A 201 48.26 12.12 -10.48
N SER A 202 48.04 13.26 -9.80
CA SER A 202 47.88 14.56 -10.46
C SER A 202 49.12 14.98 -11.27
N LYS A 203 50.31 14.56 -10.82
CA LYS A 203 51.60 14.79 -11.47
C LYS A 203 51.90 13.82 -12.62
N ARG A 204 51.17 12.70 -12.77
CA ARG A 204 51.39 11.74 -13.86
C ARG A 204 50.94 12.31 -15.22
N PRO A 205 51.71 12.09 -16.31
CA PRO A 205 51.28 12.43 -17.67
C PRO A 205 50.00 11.70 -18.07
N GLU A 206 49.17 12.31 -18.92
CA GLU A 206 47.87 11.78 -19.36
C GLU A 206 47.96 10.36 -19.94
N GLN A 207 48.98 10.09 -20.76
CA GLN A 207 49.27 8.77 -21.34
C GLN A 207 49.43 7.64 -20.30
N TRP A 208 49.83 7.96 -19.07
CA TRP A 208 49.96 6.98 -18.00
C TRP A 208 48.63 6.77 -17.27
N ARG A 209 47.78 7.78 -17.19
CA ARG A 209 46.42 7.65 -16.62
C ARG A 209 45.54 6.80 -17.54
N GLU A 210 45.72 6.94 -18.86
CA GLU A 210 45.07 6.10 -19.86
C GLU A 210 45.48 4.62 -19.79
N LYS A 211 46.68 4.31 -19.26
CA LYS A 211 47.16 2.94 -19.07
C LYS A 211 46.83 2.33 -17.71
N ALA A 212 46.30 3.12 -16.77
CA ALA A 212 45.95 2.63 -15.45
C ALA A 212 44.84 1.58 -15.50
N THR A 213 44.92 0.58 -14.62
CA THR A 213 43.91 -0.48 -14.54
C THR A 213 42.56 0.10 -14.09
N PRO A 214 41.44 -0.57 -14.38
CA PRO A 214 40.12 -0.16 -13.86
C PRO A 214 40.11 0.01 -12.34
N ASP A 215 40.79 -0.88 -11.60
CA ASP A 215 40.88 -0.83 -10.14
C ASP A 215 41.69 0.37 -9.64
N GLU A 216 42.84 0.64 -10.26
CA GLU A 216 43.65 1.83 -9.95
C GLU A 216 42.86 3.12 -10.19
N ARG A 217 42.06 3.17 -11.27
CA ARG A 217 41.20 4.33 -11.56
C ARG A 217 40.08 4.48 -10.54
N ALA A 218 39.39 3.39 -10.19
CA ALA A 218 38.32 3.41 -9.20
C ALA A 218 38.84 3.87 -7.83
N GLU A 219 40.00 3.38 -7.42
CA GLU A 219 40.65 3.79 -6.17
C GLU A 219 41.01 5.29 -6.17
N ILE A 220 41.62 5.79 -7.24
CA ILE A 220 41.96 7.22 -7.35
C ILE A 220 40.72 8.10 -7.39
N ILE A 221 39.63 7.66 -8.04
CA ILE A 221 38.35 8.36 -8.03
C ILE A 221 37.83 8.47 -6.58
N ALA A 222 37.82 7.37 -5.83
CA ALA A 222 37.39 7.38 -4.43
C ALA A 222 38.25 8.31 -3.54
N ILE A 223 39.57 8.33 -3.76
CA ILE A 223 40.48 9.25 -3.05
C ILE A 223 40.17 10.71 -3.39
N LYS A 224 39.94 11.01 -4.67
CA LYS A 224 39.57 12.36 -5.11
C LYS A 224 38.24 12.79 -4.50
N GLU A 225 37.22 11.94 -4.52
CA GLU A 225 35.92 12.19 -3.89
C GLU A 225 36.06 12.49 -2.39
N ALA A 226 36.89 11.73 -1.67
CA ALA A 226 37.19 11.99 -0.26
C ALA A 226 37.88 13.35 -0.04
N ALA A 227 38.76 13.76 -0.96
CA ALA A 227 39.41 15.06 -0.93
C ALA A 227 38.44 16.22 -1.19
N ASP A 228 37.58 16.06 -2.21
CA ASP A 228 36.54 17.03 -2.54
C ASP A 228 35.54 17.16 -1.37
N ALA A 229 35.17 16.05 -0.72
CA ALA A 229 34.34 16.04 0.48
C ALA A 229 35.01 16.72 1.68
N ALA A 230 36.32 16.51 1.88
CA ALA A 230 37.07 17.21 2.93
C ALA A 230 37.15 18.72 2.68
N GLN A 231 37.33 19.13 1.41
CA GLN A 231 37.30 20.54 1.03
C GLN A 231 35.91 21.15 1.26
N PHE A 232 34.85 20.47 0.84
CA PHE A 232 33.47 20.90 1.08
C PHE A 232 33.18 21.05 2.58
N TRP A 233 33.56 20.06 3.39
CA TRP A 233 33.42 20.07 4.86
C TRP A 233 34.06 21.29 5.50
N ASN A 234 35.24 21.70 5.02
CA ASN A 234 35.93 22.88 5.52
C ASN A 234 35.25 24.21 5.16
N GLY A 235 34.41 24.22 4.11
CA GLY A 235 33.62 25.38 3.68
C GLY A 235 32.30 25.56 4.44
N LEU A 236 31.88 24.60 5.26
CA LEU A 236 30.62 24.66 6.02
C LEU A 236 30.70 25.66 7.18
N ASP A 237 29.67 26.49 7.34
CA ASP A 237 29.50 27.31 8.55
C ASP A 237 28.81 26.50 9.65
N PHE A 238 29.60 25.79 10.46
CA PHE A 238 29.11 25.03 11.62
C PHE A 238 28.42 25.90 12.68
N ARG A 239 28.60 27.23 12.68
CA ARG A 239 27.88 28.11 13.62
C ARG A 239 26.43 28.30 13.24
N SER A 240 26.10 28.04 11.98
CA SER A 240 24.75 28.13 11.45
C SER A 240 23.95 26.82 11.60
N LEU A 241 24.57 25.78 12.15
CA LEU A 241 23.92 24.49 12.34
C LEU A 241 22.67 24.62 13.21
N THR A 242 21.57 24.09 12.70
CA THR A 242 20.33 23.94 13.45
C THR A 242 19.77 22.55 13.22
N PHE A 243 19.45 21.84 14.29
CA PHE A 243 18.81 20.54 14.20
C PHE A 243 17.49 20.65 13.42
N HIS A 244 17.23 19.67 12.56
CA HIS A 244 16.02 19.60 11.76
C HIS A 244 15.15 18.42 12.18
N GLU A 245 15.67 17.20 12.04
CA GLU A 245 14.88 15.99 12.22
C GLU A 245 15.75 14.77 12.56
N PHE A 246 15.15 13.81 13.29
CA PHE A 246 15.74 12.49 13.50
C PHE A 246 15.28 11.54 12.39
N GLY A 247 16.21 10.79 11.81
CA GLY A 247 15.94 9.69 10.90
C GLY A 247 16.13 8.33 11.58
N THR A 248 15.99 7.25 10.80
CA THR A 248 16.15 5.88 11.31
C THR A 248 17.63 5.48 11.50
N THR A 249 18.54 6.07 10.73
CA THR A 249 19.98 5.77 10.74
C THR A 249 20.87 7.00 10.88
N SER A 250 20.26 8.17 11.01
CA SER A 250 20.93 9.46 10.92
C SER A 250 20.12 10.53 11.62
N PHE A 251 20.71 11.67 11.90
CA PHE A 251 19.98 12.92 12.17
C PHE A 251 20.34 13.97 11.13
N ILE A 252 19.43 14.90 10.89
CA ILE A 252 19.57 15.94 9.87
C ILE A 252 19.68 17.30 10.56
N CYS A 253 20.65 18.10 10.14
CA CYS A 253 20.78 19.50 10.52
C CYS A 253 20.70 20.38 9.28
N ARG A 254 20.21 21.61 9.44
CA ARG A 254 20.32 22.69 8.46
C ARG A 254 21.61 23.44 8.68
N ALA A 255 22.29 23.85 7.61
CA ALA A 255 23.50 24.67 7.66
C ALA A 255 23.55 25.65 6.48
N HIS A 256 24.49 26.58 6.51
CA HIS A 256 24.84 27.46 5.38
C HIS A 256 26.27 27.21 4.90
N LEU A 257 26.51 27.45 3.62
CA LEU A 257 27.84 27.43 3.01
C LEU A 257 28.56 28.78 3.18
N SER A 258 29.77 28.75 3.75
CA SER A 258 30.59 29.95 3.95
C SER A 258 30.98 30.55 2.60
N GLY A 259 30.77 31.85 2.41
CA GLY A 259 31.19 32.57 1.20
C GLY A 259 30.25 32.45 0.00
N SER A 260 29.14 31.69 0.10
CA SER A 260 28.06 31.81 -0.89
C SER A 260 27.34 33.14 -0.67
N GLY A 261 27.47 34.09 -1.60
CA GLY A 261 26.82 35.41 -1.48
C GLY A 261 25.28 35.37 -1.39
N THR A 262 24.70 34.19 -1.64
CA THR A 262 23.26 33.91 -1.57
C THR A 262 22.82 33.22 -0.27
N GLY A 263 23.75 32.82 0.61
CA GLY A 263 23.41 32.14 1.86
C GLY A 263 22.65 30.83 1.65
N ALA A 264 23.03 30.02 0.65
CA ALA A 264 22.33 28.78 0.32
C ALA A 264 22.20 27.86 1.55
N GLU A 265 20.97 27.51 1.89
CA GLU A 265 20.64 26.57 2.97
C GLU A 265 20.83 25.14 2.48
N ILE A 266 21.54 24.33 3.26
CA ILE A 266 21.78 22.92 2.98
C ILE A 266 21.21 22.05 4.09
N ALA A 267 20.81 20.82 3.74
CA ALA A 267 20.56 19.74 4.68
C ALA A 267 21.83 18.90 4.82
N LEU A 268 22.31 18.73 6.05
CA LEU A 268 23.45 17.91 6.41
C LEU A 268 22.96 16.71 7.21
N LYS A 269 22.91 15.55 6.54
CA LYS A 269 22.52 14.26 7.11
C LYS A 269 23.74 13.58 7.72
N PHE A 270 23.77 13.45 9.04
CA PHE A 270 24.82 12.78 9.80
C PHE A 270 24.43 11.31 10.00
N VAL A 271 25.09 10.39 9.31
CA VAL A 271 24.90 8.94 9.55
C VAL A 271 25.45 8.62 10.94
N LEU A 272 24.69 7.93 11.78
CA LEU A 272 25.20 7.59 13.11
C LEU A 272 26.46 6.75 12.97
N LEU A 273 27.48 7.05 13.77
CA LEU A 273 28.77 6.36 13.69
C LEU A 273 28.67 4.83 13.79
N PRO A 274 27.75 4.22 14.58
CA PRO A 274 27.51 2.78 14.54
C PRO A 274 27.10 2.26 13.17
N TYR A 275 26.24 2.99 12.45
CA TYR A 275 25.83 2.64 11.09
C TYR A 275 26.96 2.92 10.08
N ALA A 276 27.69 4.01 10.23
CA ALA A 276 28.84 4.34 9.38
C ALA A 276 30.01 3.35 9.48
N ARG A 277 30.04 2.50 10.52
CA ARG A 277 31.01 1.39 10.65
C ARG A 277 30.64 0.19 9.79
N LEU A 278 29.38 0.04 9.39
CA LEU A 278 28.94 -1.05 8.53
C LEU A 278 29.47 -0.79 7.11
N PRO A 279 30.34 -1.67 6.54
CA PRO A 279 31.03 -1.39 5.28
C PRO A 279 30.08 -1.06 4.13
N VAL A 280 28.92 -1.73 4.10
CA VAL A 280 27.90 -1.53 3.07
C VAL A 280 27.28 -0.13 3.15
N ILE A 281 26.98 0.37 4.36
CA ILE A 281 26.43 1.72 4.57
C ILE A 281 27.52 2.77 4.32
N ALA A 282 28.74 2.54 4.82
CA ALA A 282 29.87 3.44 4.61
C ALA A 282 30.16 3.64 3.11
N ALA A 283 30.21 2.54 2.35
CA ALA A 283 30.40 2.55 0.91
C ALA A 283 29.27 3.32 0.20
N ALA A 284 28.00 2.96 0.48
CA ALA A 284 26.84 3.62 -0.12
C ALA A 284 26.76 5.12 0.21
N THR A 285 27.12 5.51 1.44
CA THR A 285 27.17 6.92 1.84
C THR A 285 28.31 7.64 1.12
N SER A 286 29.49 7.01 1.01
CA SER A 286 30.64 7.63 0.35
C SER A 286 30.41 7.86 -1.14
N SER A 287 29.81 6.89 -1.84
CA SER A 287 29.52 6.98 -3.28
C SER A 287 28.26 7.78 -3.61
N TYR A 288 27.50 8.21 -2.60
CA TYR A 288 26.15 8.76 -2.77
C TYR A 288 26.08 9.91 -3.78
N ARG A 289 27.00 10.89 -3.69
CA ARG A 289 27.06 12.02 -4.63
C ARG A 289 27.25 11.58 -6.07
N ARG A 290 28.10 10.57 -6.30
CA ARG A 290 28.38 10.03 -7.64
C ARG A 290 27.19 9.24 -8.16
N ASP A 291 26.65 8.34 -7.35
CA ASP A 291 25.58 7.43 -7.76
C ASP A 291 24.29 8.21 -8.10
N TYR A 292 24.10 9.37 -7.46
CA TYR A 292 22.99 10.29 -7.70
C TYR A 292 23.42 11.59 -8.38
N GLU A 293 24.50 11.57 -9.18
CA GLU A 293 24.99 12.80 -9.81
C GLU A 293 23.96 13.43 -10.75
N ASN A 294 23.19 12.58 -11.42
CA ASN A 294 22.12 12.97 -12.33
C ASN A 294 20.88 13.53 -11.63
N ALA A 295 20.78 13.46 -10.29
CA ALA A 295 19.68 14.06 -9.53
C ALA A 295 19.65 15.58 -9.72
N GLU A 296 20.79 16.22 -9.96
CA GLU A 296 20.89 17.66 -10.24
C GLU A 296 20.20 18.07 -11.55
N LEU A 297 19.96 17.10 -12.45
CA LEU A 297 19.26 17.33 -13.71
C LEU A 297 17.75 17.19 -13.57
N ALA A 298 17.27 16.53 -12.51
CA ALA A 298 15.85 16.28 -12.26
C ALA A 298 15.28 17.34 -11.31
N THR A 299 14.23 18.03 -11.74
CA THR A 299 13.56 19.07 -10.95
C THR A 299 12.82 18.53 -9.73
N SER A 300 12.48 17.25 -9.75
CA SER A 300 11.73 16.54 -8.71
C SER A 300 12.63 15.74 -7.77
N ALA A 301 13.95 15.85 -7.90
CA ALA A 301 14.92 15.21 -7.02
C ALA A 301 15.73 16.27 -6.25
N VAL A 302 16.18 15.92 -5.05
CA VAL A 302 17.11 16.76 -4.31
C VAL A 302 18.51 16.71 -4.93
N THR A 303 19.13 17.88 -5.07
CA THR A 303 20.54 18.01 -5.46
C THR A 303 21.43 17.52 -4.32
N VAL A 304 22.28 16.53 -4.60
CA VAL A 304 23.36 16.13 -3.68
C VAL A 304 24.57 17.01 -3.95
N LEU A 305 25.08 17.70 -2.92
CA LEU A 305 26.21 18.61 -3.04
C LEU A 305 27.55 17.89 -2.79
N SER A 306 27.61 17.06 -1.75
CA SER A 306 28.80 16.30 -1.38
C SER A 306 28.43 15.14 -0.44
N SER A 307 29.27 14.11 -0.36
CA SER A 307 29.06 12.97 0.54
C SER A 307 30.38 12.41 1.04
N SER A 308 30.34 11.73 2.18
CA SER A 308 31.47 11.03 2.79
C SER A 308 31.02 9.67 3.34
N THR A 309 31.88 8.95 4.07
CA THR A 309 31.48 7.68 4.70
C THR A 309 30.47 7.82 5.84
N ASN A 310 30.28 9.02 6.39
CA ASN A 310 29.44 9.25 7.57
C ASN A 310 28.53 10.48 7.48
N TRP A 311 28.49 11.19 6.35
CA TRP A 311 27.52 12.27 6.14
C TRP A 311 27.19 12.48 4.66
N ILE A 312 26.04 13.08 4.42
CA ILE A 312 25.58 13.52 3.09
C ILE A 312 25.11 14.97 3.20
N ALA A 313 25.59 15.82 2.29
CA ALA A 313 25.17 17.21 2.16
C ALA A 313 24.33 17.38 0.88
N MET A 314 23.17 17.99 1.01
CA MET A 314 22.21 18.19 -0.08
C MET A 314 21.50 19.53 0.05
N ASP A 315 20.82 19.98 -0.99
CA ASP A 315 19.99 21.18 -0.91
C ASP A 315 18.93 21.04 0.18
N PHE A 316 18.70 22.09 0.98
CA PHE A 316 17.59 22.08 1.94
C PHE A 316 16.27 22.32 1.22
N VAL A 317 15.47 21.25 1.09
CA VAL A 317 14.14 21.31 0.49
C VAL A 317 13.14 21.78 1.54
N ARG A 318 12.40 22.84 1.24
CA ARG A 318 11.37 23.39 2.13
C ARG A 318 10.03 22.68 1.90
N GLY A 319 9.29 22.45 2.98
CA GLY A 319 7.96 21.85 2.93
C GLY A 319 7.78 20.82 4.04
N ASP A 320 6.65 20.12 3.99
CA ASP A 320 6.35 19.01 4.88
C ASP A 320 6.53 17.69 4.14
N THR A 321 6.89 16.63 4.85
CA THR A 321 6.83 15.28 4.25
C THR A 321 5.40 14.94 3.85
N LEU A 322 5.23 14.13 2.80
CA LEU A 322 3.93 13.64 2.36
C LEU A 322 3.22 12.88 3.48
N GLY A 323 3.98 12.15 4.31
CA GLY A 323 3.47 11.51 5.52
C GLY A 323 2.82 12.51 6.49
N THR A 324 3.44 13.67 6.70
CA THR A 324 2.88 14.74 7.54
C THR A 324 1.61 15.33 6.93
N LEU A 325 1.58 15.56 5.62
CA LEU A 325 0.38 16.03 4.92
C LEU A 325 -0.78 15.03 5.06
N ILE A 326 -0.51 13.74 4.86
CA ILE A 326 -1.49 12.64 5.04
C ILE A 326 -2.05 12.65 6.46
N ARG A 327 -1.20 12.75 7.49
CA ARG A 327 -1.64 12.78 8.90
C ARG A 327 -2.48 14.01 9.22
N ARG A 328 -2.12 15.19 8.72
CA ARG A 328 -2.92 16.42 8.90
C ARG A 328 -4.32 16.26 8.33
N HIS A 329 -4.45 15.66 7.15
CA HIS A 329 -5.75 15.36 6.56
C HIS A 329 -6.55 14.33 7.35
N ASP A 330 -5.91 13.33 7.97
CA ASP A 330 -6.61 12.40 8.86
C ASP A 330 -7.08 13.07 10.15
N GLN A 331 -6.26 13.92 10.77
CA GLN A 331 -6.58 14.63 12.01
C GLN A 331 -7.62 15.73 11.81
N ALA A 332 -7.62 16.38 10.65
CA ALA A 332 -8.60 17.42 10.31
C ALA A 332 -10.02 16.86 10.09
N ARG A 333 -10.19 15.53 10.05
CA ARG A 333 -11.52 14.92 10.03
C ARG A 333 -12.22 15.19 11.36
N PRO A 334 -13.36 15.90 11.36
CA PRO A 334 -14.16 16.00 12.57
C PRO A 334 -14.56 14.58 12.98
N SER A 335 -14.18 14.19 14.21
CA SER A 335 -14.61 12.95 14.86
C SER A 335 -16.13 12.87 15.05
N ASP A 336 -16.83 13.97 14.75
CA ASP A 336 -18.24 14.14 14.99
C ASP A 336 -19.08 13.68 13.79
N SER A 337 -19.56 12.44 13.89
CA SER A 337 -20.58 11.84 13.00
C SER A 337 -21.89 12.65 12.87
N SER A 338 -22.03 13.76 13.61
CA SER A 338 -23.20 14.63 13.63
C SER A 338 -23.11 15.85 12.71
N SER A 339 -21.94 16.20 12.16
CA SER A 339 -21.82 17.36 11.25
C SER A 339 -22.36 17.03 9.84
N ARG A 340 -23.69 17.06 9.71
CA ARG A 340 -24.44 17.00 8.44
C ARG A 340 -24.03 18.18 7.56
N GLY A 341 -23.05 18.00 6.68
CA GLY A 341 -22.89 18.90 5.52
C GLY A 341 -21.48 19.12 4.97
N ARG A 342 -20.39 18.68 5.61
CA ARG A 342 -19.05 18.78 5.00
C ARG A 342 -18.67 17.48 4.25
N PRO A 343 -18.12 17.55 3.03
CA PRO A 343 -18.00 16.37 2.17
C PRO A 343 -16.91 15.42 2.67
N VAL A 344 -17.20 14.12 2.60
CA VAL A 344 -16.30 12.96 2.75
C VAL A 344 -15.20 12.92 1.64
N ASP A 345 -14.99 14.03 0.93
CA ASP A 345 -14.30 14.11 -0.37
C ASP A 345 -12.84 14.61 -0.27
N ASP A 346 -12.33 14.80 0.94
CA ASP A 346 -11.01 15.39 1.19
C ASP A 346 -9.86 14.45 0.76
N ARG A 347 -9.97 13.15 1.07
CA ARG A 347 -8.96 12.15 0.66
C ARG A 347 -8.96 11.88 -0.84
N ALA A 348 -10.13 11.82 -1.47
CA ALA A 348 -10.21 11.67 -2.93
C ALA A 348 -9.68 12.93 -3.65
N THR A 349 -9.90 14.12 -3.07
CA THR A 349 -9.32 15.36 -3.57
C THR A 349 -7.80 15.37 -3.40
N LEU A 350 -7.28 15.03 -2.23
CA LEU A 350 -5.84 14.88 -2.00
C LEU A 350 -5.21 13.87 -2.97
N LEU A 351 -5.84 12.72 -3.17
CA LEU A 351 -5.40 11.70 -4.14
C LEU A 351 -5.33 12.27 -5.56
N LEU A 352 -6.37 13.00 -6.01
CA LEU A 352 -6.41 13.62 -7.33
C LEU A 352 -5.41 14.78 -7.49
N THR A 353 -5.01 15.43 -6.40
CA THR A 353 -4.03 16.51 -6.43
C THR A 353 -2.60 15.99 -6.40
N ILE A 354 -2.30 14.99 -5.56
CA ILE A 354 -0.94 14.49 -5.33
C ILE A 354 -0.56 13.40 -6.33
N ALA A 355 -1.48 12.51 -6.72
CA ALA A 355 -1.14 11.39 -7.61
C ALA A 355 -0.52 11.85 -8.95
N PRO A 356 -1.06 12.87 -9.67
CA PRO A 356 -0.45 13.33 -10.91
C PRO A 356 0.99 13.81 -10.71
N LEU A 357 1.24 14.53 -9.61
CA LEU A 357 2.57 15.03 -9.27
C LEU A 357 3.55 13.89 -8.94
N LEU A 358 3.08 12.79 -8.33
CA LEU A 358 3.91 11.61 -8.11
C LEU A 358 4.32 10.95 -9.43
N PHE A 359 3.40 10.83 -10.38
CA PHE A 359 3.73 10.31 -11.71
C PHE A 359 4.69 11.23 -12.47
N GLU A 360 4.50 12.55 -12.39
CA GLU A 360 5.39 13.53 -12.99
C GLU A 360 6.80 13.47 -12.38
N ALA A 361 6.90 13.38 -11.06
CA ALA A 361 8.17 13.26 -10.37
C ALA A 361 8.90 11.96 -10.74
N LEU A 362 8.19 10.83 -10.83
CA LEU A 362 8.75 9.55 -11.29
C LEU A 362 9.19 9.58 -12.76
N ALA A 363 8.43 10.27 -13.61
CA ALA A 363 8.80 10.50 -15.01
C ALA A 363 10.09 11.33 -15.11
N ASP A 364 10.21 12.37 -14.29
CA ASP A 364 11.36 13.26 -14.23
C ASP A 364 12.63 12.52 -13.79
N ILE A 365 12.59 11.80 -12.66
CA ILE A 365 13.77 11.02 -12.21
C ILE A 365 14.10 9.88 -13.18
N GLY A 366 13.09 9.23 -13.76
CA GLY A 366 13.27 8.13 -14.72
C GLY A 366 13.92 8.58 -16.03
N LYS A 367 13.62 9.80 -16.50
CA LYS A 367 14.29 10.42 -17.66
C LYS A 367 15.81 10.51 -17.47
N HIS A 368 16.25 10.66 -16.23
CA HIS A 368 17.65 10.77 -15.83
C HIS A 368 18.24 9.43 -15.35
N LYS A 369 17.55 8.31 -15.64
CA LYS A 369 17.95 6.93 -15.26
C LYS A 369 18.11 6.73 -13.75
N LEU A 370 17.43 7.54 -12.95
CA LEU A 370 17.41 7.39 -11.51
C LEU A 370 16.31 6.41 -11.10
N VAL A 371 16.62 5.60 -10.09
CA VAL A 371 15.66 4.73 -9.39
C VAL A 371 15.69 5.15 -7.92
N HIS A 372 14.54 5.43 -7.34
CA HIS A 372 14.48 5.87 -5.95
C HIS A 372 14.79 4.73 -4.99
N ALA A 373 14.18 3.55 -5.20
CA ALA A 373 14.38 2.31 -4.43
C ALA A 373 13.96 2.35 -2.94
N ASP A 374 13.68 3.51 -2.36
CA ASP A 374 13.14 3.68 -1.00
C ASP A 374 11.98 4.69 -0.99
N LEU A 375 11.14 4.65 -2.02
CA LEU A 375 10.03 5.60 -2.18
C LEU A 375 8.93 5.31 -1.13
N ASN A 376 8.75 6.25 -0.21
CA ASN A 376 7.77 6.22 0.87
C ASN A 376 7.31 7.67 1.22
N PRO A 377 6.27 7.87 2.05
CA PRO A 377 5.78 9.22 2.34
C PRO A 377 6.75 10.12 3.11
N SER A 378 7.70 9.56 3.85
CA SER A 378 8.73 10.30 4.58
C SER A 378 9.80 10.86 3.62
N ASN A 379 10.03 10.17 2.50
CA ASN A 379 11.01 10.51 1.47
C ASN A 379 10.47 11.41 0.34
N ILE A 380 9.29 12.01 0.53
CA ILE A 380 8.69 12.94 -0.44
C ILE A 380 8.35 14.23 0.31
N ILE A 381 9.02 15.32 -0.01
CA ILE A 381 8.70 16.64 0.52
C ILE A 381 7.66 17.30 -0.38
N VAL A 382 6.66 17.89 0.26
CA VAL A 382 5.54 18.60 -0.36
C VAL A 382 5.65 20.07 0.04
N GLU A 383 5.91 20.92 -0.95
CA GLU A 383 5.91 22.38 -0.79
C GLU A 383 4.57 22.94 -1.28
N GLU A 384 3.83 23.62 -0.41
CA GLU A 384 2.60 24.33 -0.81
C GLU A 384 2.97 25.70 -1.43
N LEU A 385 2.79 25.79 -2.74
CA LEU A 385 2.98 27.02 -3.52
C LEU A 385 1.71 27.88 -3.34
N GLY A 386 1.75 28.84 -2.42
CA GLY A 386 0.60 29.70 -2.09
C GLY A 386 -0.09 30.31 -3.32
N GLY A 387 -1.40 30.58 -3.23
CA GLY A 387 -2.16 31.18 -4.34
C GLY A 387 -3.64 30.82 -4.47
N GLY A 388 -4.34 30.46 -3.39
CA GLY A 388 -5.80 30.27 -3.38
C GLY A 388 -6.32 28.98 -4.03
N GLY A 389 -5.48 28.22 -4.72
CA GLY A 389 -5.69 26.81 -5.04
C GLY A 389 -4.44 26.05 -4.62
N ALA A 390 -4.58 25.04 -3.77
CA ALA A 390 -3.47 24.25 -3.22
C ALA A 390 -2.62 23.66 -4.37
N LYS A 391 -1.58 24.37 -4.78
CA LYS A 391 -0.59 23.93 -5.75
C LYS A 391 0.56 23.36 -4.94
N TYR A 392 0.91 22.13 -5.22
CA TYR A 392 2.04 21.48 -4.56
C TYR A 392 3.20 21.32 -5.54
N ARG A 393 4.41 21.39 -5.00
CA ARG A 393 5.62 20.87 -5.64
C ARG A 393 6.08 19.67 -4.83
N LEU A 394 6.44 18.58 -5.52
CA LEU A 394 7.02 17.40 -4.90
C LEU A 394 8.52 17.36 -5.17
N THR A 395 9.28 17.03 -4.13
CA THR A 395 10.71 16.76 -4.24
C THR A 395 11.02 15.47 -3.50
N MET A 396 11.59 14.51 -4.22
CA MET A 396 12.04 13.23 -3.68
C MET A 396 13.41 13.42 -3.01
N ILE A 397 13.53 12.84 -1.83
CA ILE A 397 14.75 12.85 -1.03
C ILE A 397 15.16 11.42 -0.69
N ASP A 398 16.39 11.24 -0.21
CA ASP A 398 16.87 9.96 0.32
C ASP A 398 16.74 8.80 -0.68
N PHE A 399 17.33 8.98 -1.86
CA PHE A 399 17.48 7.94 -2.86
C PHE A 399 18.34 6.79 -2.36
N GLY A 400 18.12 5.60 -2.91
CA GLY A 400 18.89 4.40 -2.65
C GLY A 400 18.20 3.45 -1.70
N ARG A 401 18.61 2.17 -1.75
CA ARG A 401 18.01 1.15 -0.89
C ARG A 401 18.42 1.37 0.57
N ASN A 402 17.47 1.22 1.48
CA ASN A 402 17.79 1.13 2.90
C ASN A 402 18.23 -0.31 3.23
N TYR A 403 19.52 -0.48 3.50
CA TYR A 403 20.15 -1.78 3.77
C TYR A 403 19.63 -2.46 5.06
N LEU A 404 18.90 -1.75 5.91
CA LEU A 404 18.33 -2.33 7.13
C LEU A 404 17.15 -3.28 6.86
N TYR A 405 16.51 -3.19 5.69
CA TYR A 405 15.37 -4.07 5.35
C TYR A 405 15.77 -5.55 5.22
N GLY A 406 16.99 -5.83 4.73
CA GLY A 406 17.47 -7.19 4.48
C GLY A 406 18.16 -7.85 5.66
N GLN A 407 18.79 -7.07 6.55
CA GLN A 407 19.73 -7.60 7.55
C GLN A 407 19.14 -7.92 8.93
N SER A 408 17.85 -7.66 9.18
CA SER A 408 17.27 -7.90 10.51
C SER A 408 15.77 -8.21 10.47
N GLY A 409 15.31 -9.05 11.41
CA GLY A 409 13.88 -9.15 11.71
C GLY A 409 13.25 -7.81 12.14
N LEU A 410 14.10 -6.84 12.53
CA LEU A 410 13.76 -5.47 12.93
C LEU A 410 13.39 -4.57 11.73
N GLY A 411 14.05 -4.72 10.58
CA GLY A 411 13.82 -3.88 9.39
C GLY A 411 12.49 -4.15 8.67
N ARG A 412 11.98 -5.38 8.74
CA ARG A 412 10.67 -5.75 8.15
C ARG A 412 9.47 -5.13 8.86
N GLN A 413 9.66 -4.60 10.06
CA GLN A 413 8.59 -4.11 10.92
C GLN A 413 8.38 -2.60 10.85
N SER A 414 9.25 -1.85 10.15
CA SER A 414 9.04 -0.40 10.02
C SER A 414 7.81 -0.10 9.18
N SER A 415 7.12 1.00 9.50
CA SER A 415 5.99 1.46 8.72
C SER A 415 6.35 1.80 7.28
N ASP A 416 7.57 2.27 7.05
CA ASP A 416 8.05 2.61 5.70
C ASP A 416 8.39 1.36 4.88
N ALA A 417 8.81 0.25 5.51
CA ALA A 417 9.11 -1.01 4.81
C ALA A 417 7.92 -1.56 4.00
N ARG A 418 6.68 -1.19 4.37
CA ARG A 418 5.45 -1.63 3.68
C ARG A 418 5.29 -1.03 2.27
N TYR A 419 5.93 0.11 2.01
CA TYR A 419 5.94 0.72 0.68
C TYR A 419 6.99 0.08 -0.22
N ILE A 420 7.97 -0.60 0.37
CA ILE A 420 9.17 -1.03 -0.35
C ILE A 420 8.92 -2.36 -1.06
N ALA A 421 9.32 -2.38 -2.33
CA ALA A 421 9.13 -3.53 -3.19
C ALA A 421 9.82 -4.79 -2.63
N PRO A 422 9.21 -5.99 -2.74
CA PRO A 422 9.76 -7.21 -2.19
C PRO A 422 11.18 -7.56 -2.68
N GLU A 423 11.50 -7.25 -3.94
CA GLU A 423 12.83 -7.46 -4.52
C GLU A 423 13.90 -6.56 -3.87
N VAL A 424 13.57 -5.31 -3.54
CA VAL A 424 14.49 -4.41 -2.85
C VAL A 424 14.77 -4.90 -1.42
N ARG A 425 13.73 -5.41 -0.74
CA ARG A 425 13.88 -6.03 0.58
C ARG A 425 14.68 -7.35 0.54
N SER A 426 14.74 -8.00 -0.62
CA SER A 426 15.47 -9.25 -0.85
C SER A 426 16.92 -9.03 -1.29
N ASP A 427 17.37 -7.76 -1.30
CA ASP A 427 18.70 -7.34 -1.72
C ASP A 427 18.99 -7.52 -3.23
N ASP A 428 17.93 -7.69 -4.04
CA ASP A 428 18.04 -7.66 -5.50
C ASP A 428 18.29 -6.22 -5.99
N GLU A 429 18.92 -6.08 -7.16
CA GLU A 429 19.19 -4.78 -7.76
C GLU A 429 17.86 -4.04 -8.06
N PRO A 430 17.64 -2.85 -7.49
CA PRO A 430 16.40 -2.12 -7.71
C PRO A 430 16.27 -1.67 -9.17
N SER A 431 15.03 -1.61 -9.65
CA SER A 431 14.71 -1.04 -10.97
C SER A 431 13.54 -0.07 -10.84
N TRP A 432 13.21 0.67 -11.89
CA TRP A 432 12.02 1.54 -11.94
C TRP A 432 10.71 0.81 -11.59
N ARG A 433 10.69 -0.53 -11.72
CA ARG A 433 9.55 -1.35 -11.29
C ARG A 433 9.38 -1.34 -9.78
N ALA A 434 10.46 -1.25 -8.99
CA ALA A 434 10.38 -1.12 -7.55
C ALA A 434 9.64 0.17 -7.17
N ASP A 435 9.96 1.28 -7.84
CA ASP A 435 9.28 2.56 -7.63
C ASP A 435 7.80 2.51 -8.04
N LEU A 436 7.43 1.71 -9.06
CA LEU A 436 6.02 1.46 -9.38
C LEU A 436 5.27 0.75 -8.26
N TYR A 437 5.89 -0.23 -7.61
CA TYR A 437 5.28 -0.93 -6.48
C TYR A 437 5.05 0.07 -5.34
N SER A 438 6.07 0.85 -5.00
CA SER A 438 5.99 1.91 -4.00
C SER A 438 4.91 2.94 -4.33
N LEU A 439 4.80 3.34 -5.60
CA LEU A 439 3.72 4.21 -6.07
C LEU A 439 2.35 3.60 -5.81
N GLY A 440 2.14 2.32 -6.13
CA GLY A 440 0.88 1.63 -5.83
C GLY A 440 0.51 1.71 -4.34
N GLN A 441 1.49 1.52 -3.45
CA GLN A 441 1.31 1.61 -2.00
C GLN A 441 1.03 3.05 -1.52
N LEU A 442 1.66 4.04 -2.15
CA LEU A 442 1.39 5.46 -1.90
C LEU A 442 -0.03 5.84 -2.32
N LEU A 443 -0.49 5.41 -3.50
CA LEU A 443 -1.84 5.68 -4.00
C LEU A 443 -2.92 5.07 -3.07
N ILE A 444 -2.68 3.86 -2.54
CA ILE A 444 -3.52 3.28 -1.50
C ILE A 444 -3.50 4.15 -0.23
N GLY A 445 -2.32 4.58 0.22
CA GLY A 445 -2.19 5.47 1.39
C GLY A 445 -2.96 6.77 1.27
N LEU A 446 -2.85 7.41 0.10
CA LEU A 446 -3.52 8.67 -0.20
C LEU A 446 -5.04 8.55 -0.26
N SER A 447 -5.56 7.37 -0.65
CA SER A 447 -7.00 7.11 -0.71
C SER A 447 -7.70 7.10 0.65
N GLY A 448 -6.97 6.77 1.73
CA GLY A 448 -7.54 6.58 3.05
C GLY A 448 -8.46 5.35 3.18
N ALA A 449 -8.42 4.40 2.24
CA ALA A 449 -9.26 3.20 2.21
C ALA A 449 -8.87 2.11 3.24
N GLY A 450 -8.00 2.45 4.20
CA GLY A 450 -7.31 1.46 5.03
C GLY A 450 -6.24 0.70 4.24
N ARG A 451 -5.53 -0.20 4.91
CA ARG A 451 -4.50 -1.05 4.30
C ARG A 451 -4.70 -2.49 4.74
N ASP A 452 -4.66 -3.39 3.77
CA ASP A 452 -4.57 -4.84 4.02
C ASP A 452 -3.09 -5.23 4.17
N ALA A 453 -2.80 -6.54 4.22
CA ALA A 453 -1.44 -7.07 4.20
C ALA A 453 -0.63 -6.58 2.98
N ASP A 454 0.71 -6.57 3.11
CA ASP A 454 1.66 -6.16 2.07
C ASP A 454 1.29 -6.69 0.67
N GLY A 455 1.27 -5.79 -0.33
CA GLY A 455 1.02 -6.12 -1.72
C GLY A 455 -0.44 -6.45 -2.07
N ILE A 456 -1.39 -6.29 -1.15
CA ILE A 456 -2.82 -6.56 -1.41
C ILE A 456 -3.60 -5.25 -1.47
N VAL A 457 -4.36 -5.07 -2.54
CA VAL A 457 -5.25 -3.92 -2.68
C VAL A 457 -6.41 -4.05 -1.69
N PRO A 458 -6.79 -3.02 -0.92
CA PRO A 458 -7.91 -3.09 0.02
C PRO A 458 -9.26 -3.42 -0.63
N ASP A 459 -10.11 -4.18 0.08
CA ASP A 459 -11.46 -4.59 -0.36
C ASP A 459 -12.33 -3.41 -0.84
N ALA A 460 -12.17 -2.23 -0.24
CA ALA A 460 -12.90 -1.02 -0.59
C ALA A 460 -12.77 -0.64 -2.08
N PHE A 461 -11.59 -0.86 -2.68
CA PHE A 461 -11.36 -0.58 -4.10
C PHE A 461 -12.16 -1.52 -5.01
N TYR A 462 -12.31 -2.80 -4.64
CA TYR A 462 -13.04 -3.78 -5.46
C TYR A 462 -14.55 -3.58 -5.43
N LEU A 463 -15.07 -2.99 -4.35
CA LEU A 463 -16.49 -2.76 -4.18
C LEU A 463 -17.00 -1.63 -5.07
N ARG A 464 -16.28 -0.49 -5.04
CA ARG A 464 -16.73 0.78 -5.63
C ARG A 464 -15.98 1.15 -6.88
N THR A 465 -14.68 0.90 -6.94
CA THR A 465 -13.81 1.38 -8.01
C THR A 465 -13.07 0.21 -8.66
N CYS A 466 -13.81 -0.73 -9.26
CA CYS A 466 -13.21 -1.97 -9.77
C CYS A 466 -12.07 -1.71 -10.78
N HIS A 467 -12.15 -0.65 -11.57
CA HIS A 467 -11.08 -0.25 -12.48
C HIS A 467 -9.85 0.34 -11.76
N LEU A 468 -10.05 1.03 -10.64
CA LEU A 468 -8.95 1.48 -9.79
C LEU A 468 -8.28 0.30 -9.08
N ALA A 469 -9.06 -0.69 -8.62
CA ALA A 469 -8.52 -1.95 -8.09
C ALA A 469 -7.70 -2.68 -9.17
N ARG A 470 -8.21 -2.76 -10.40
CA ARG A 470 -7.52 -3.30 -11.58
C ARG A 470 -6.17 -2.61 -11.83
N PHE A 471 -6.13 -1.27 -11.76
CA PHE A 471 -4.91 -0.50 -11.94
C PHE A 471 -3.89 -0.75 -10.82
N LEU A 472 -4.32 -0.66 -9.55
CA LEU A 472 -3.44 -0.86 -8.39
C LEU A 472 -2.88 -2.29 -8.32
N GLU A 473 -3.70 -3.29 -8.64
CA GLU A 473 -3.26 -4.68 -8.72
C GLU A 473 -2.11 -4.88 -9.71
N ASP A 474 -2.12 -4.13 -10.81
CA ASP A 474 -1.11 -4.21 -11.86
C ASP A 474 0.22 -3.56 -11.45
N LEU A 475 0.21 -2.67 -10.46
CA LEU A 475 1.41 -2.07 -9.86
C LEU A 475 2.02 -2.96 -8.76
N LEU A 476 1.19 -3.64 -7.97
CA LEU A 476 1.58 -4.28 -6.70
C LEU A 476 2.06 -5.73 -6.81
N GLN A 477 2.46 -6.23 -7.99
CA GLN A 477 3.00 -7.60 -8.05
C GLN A 477 4.31 -7.73 -7.30
N GLU A 478 4.47 -8.84 -6.60
CA GLU A 478 5.71 -9.27 -5.97
C GLU A 478 6.80 -9.53 -7.00
N ASP A 479 6.48 -10.20 -8.12
CA ASP A 479 7.42 -10.35 -9.24
C ASP A 479 7.40 -9.08 -10.11
N PRO A 480 8.52 -8.33 -10.20
CA PRO A 480 8.59 -7.11 -11.00
C PRO A 480 8.22 -7.35 -12.47
N ALA A 481 8.56 -8.51 -13.03
CA ALA A 481 8.29 -8.84 -14.43
C ALA A 481 6.79 -8.98 -14.73
N LYS A 482 5.96 -9.18 -13.69
CA LYS A 482 4.50 -9.31 -13.80
C LYS A 482 3.76 -8.02 -13.46
N ARG A 483 4.48 -6.90 -13.23
CA ARG A 483 3.87 -5.56 -13.12
C ARG A 483 3.55 -5.02 -14.51
N LEU A 484 2.50 -4.22 -14.60
CA LEU A 484 2.02 -3.61 -15.85
C LEU A 484 1.62 -4.63 -16.94
N LEU A 485 1.00 -5.76 -16.58
CA LEU A 485 0.50 -6.74 -17.56
C LEU A 485 -0.72 -6.22 -18.32
N LEU A 486 -1.55 -5.40 -17.66
CA LEU A 486 -2.76 -4.81 -18.21
C LEU A 486 -2.49 -3.43 -18.83
N TYR A 487 -1.46 -2.72 -18.32
CA TYR A 487 -1.04 -1.40 -18.79
C TYR A 487 0.43 -1.39 -19.25
N PRO A 488 0.79 -2.21 -20.27
CA PRO A 488 2.18 -2.34 -20.68
C PRO A 488 2.75 -1.01 -21.22
N PRO A 489 4.03 -0.70 -20.96
CA PRO A 489 4.69 0.45 -21.55
C PRO A 489 4.73 0.34 -23.07
N THR A 490 4.67 1.48 -23.76
CA THR A 490 4.57 1.56 -25.23
C THR A 490 5.88 1.44 -25.98
N GLY A 491 7.02 1.34 -25.29
CA GLY A 491 8.33 1.17 -25.90
C GLY A 491 8.50 -0.19 -26.61
N ASP A 492 9.24 -0.18 -27.73
CA ASP A 492 9.62 -1.37 -28.49
C ASP A 492 10.32 -2.40 -27.60
N ALA A 493 10.17 -3.70 -27.95
CA ALA A 493 10.86 -4.81 -27.30
C ALA A 493 12.36 -4.49 -27.16
N PRO A 494 12.99 -4.82 -26.01
CA PRO A 494 14.33 -4.37 -25.68
C PRO A 494 15.32 -4.68 -26.81
N VAL A 495 15.93 -3.63 -27.37
CA VAL A 495 17.03 -3.75 -28.31
C VAL A 495 18.25 -4.19 -27.52
N ARG A 496 18.48 -5.51 -27.44
CA ARG A 496 19.69 -6.16 -26.88
C ARG A 496 20.08 -5.75 -25.45
N GLY A 497 19.68 -6.58 -24.48
CA GLY A 497 20.40 -6.75 -23.20
C GLY A 497 20.10 -5.75 -22.09
N ASP A 498 19.74 -4.50 -22.41
CA ASP A 498 19.39 -3.52 -21.39
C ASP A 498 17.93 -3.70 -20.94
N ALA A 499 17.72 -3.65 -19.62
CA ALA A 499 16.37 -3.65 -19.06
C ALA A 499 15.61 -2.43 -19.61
N PRO A 500 14.38 -2.61 -20.15
CA PRO A 500 13.63 -1.50 -20.71
C PRO A 500 13.42 -0.43 -19.63
N VAL A 501 13.82 0.81 -19.90
CA VAL A 501 13.60 1.97 -19.03
C VAL A 501 12.19 2.49 -19.29
N MET A 502 11.45 2.81 -18.24
CA MET A 502 10.13 3.41 -18.36
C MET A 502 10.24 4.82 -18.95
N SER A 503 9.60 5.07 -20.09
CA SER A 503 9.68 6.37 -20.75
C SER A 503 8.81 7.41 -20.04
N PRO A 504 9.15 8.72 -20.12
CA PRO A 504 8.29 9.78 -19.59
C PRO A 504 6.87 9.77 -20.18
N THR A 505 6.73 9.33 -21.44
CA THR A 505 5.43 9.19 -22.10
C THR A 505 4.61 8.05 -21.49
N ASP A 506 5.23 6.95 -21.10
CA ASP A 506 4.54 5.85 -20.42
C ASP A 506 4.07 6.26 -19.02
N TRP A 507 4.89 6.99 -18.26
CA TRP A 507 4.47 7.56 -16.97
C TRP A 507 3.29 8.52 -17.12
N SER A 508 3.31 9.39 -18.12
CA SER A 508 2.20 10.30 -18.41
C SER A 508 0.92 9.56 -18.80
N LYS A 509 1.03 8.46 -19.57
CA LYS A 509 -0.11 7.59 -19.90
C LYS A 509 -0.69 6.90 -18.66
N LEU A 510 0.15 6.39 -17.76
CA LEU A 510 -0.31 5.82 -16.49
C LEU A 510 -0.98 6.88 -15.61
N SER A 511 -0.41 8.08 -15.52
CA SER A 511 -0.99 9.22 -14.79
C SER A 511 -2.37 9.58 -15.32
N THR A 512 -2.47 9.79 -16.64
CA THR A 512 -3.73 10.13 -17.31
C THR A 512 -4.77 9.03 -17.09
N THR A 513 -4.37 7.77 -17.27
CA THR A 513 -5.25 6.62 -17.01
C THR A 513 -5.74 6.63 -15.57
N PHE A 514 -4.86 6.80 -14.59
CA PHE A 514 -5.24 6.83 -13.18
C PHE A 514 -6.20 7.99 -12.85
N VAL A 515 -5.88 9.20 -13.31
CA VAL A 515 -6.71 10.39 -13.08
C VAL A 515 -8.08 10.23 -13.71
N ASP A 516 -8.15 9.73 -14.94
CA ASP A 516 -9.40 9.47 -15.64
C ASP A 516 -10.24 8.41 -14.91
N GLU A 517 -9.61 7.35 -14.39
CA GLU A 517 -10.30 6.34 -13.58
C GLU A 517 -10.89 6.95 -12.30
N VAL A 518 -10.09 7.69 -11.54
CA VAL A 518 -10.56 8.31 -10.29
C VAL A 518 -11.63 9.37 -10.55
N ALA A 519 -11.48 10.19 -11.60
CA ALA A 519 -12.46 11.21 -11.98
C ALA A 519 -13.78 10.58 -12.44
N ALA A 520 -13.71 9.54 -13.28
CA ALA A 520 -14.88 8.84 -13.76
C ALA A 520 -15.65 8.16 -12.61
N GLU A 521 -14.92 7.56 -11.65
CA GLU A 521 -15.51 6.97 -10.46
C GLU A 521 -16.13 8.01 -9.51
N ARG A 522 -15.45 9.14 -9.27
CA ARG A 522 -16.00 10.25 -8.47
C ARG A 522 -17.28 10.81 -9.10
N ALA A 523 -17.33 10.95 -10.42
CA ALA A 523 -18.53 11.37 -11.13
C ALA A 523 -19.66 10.32 -11.08
N ALA A 524 -19.31 9.03 -11.06
CA ALA A 524 -20.23 7.92 -10.90
C ALA A 524 -20.78 7.80 -9.45
N ASP A 525 -20.04 8.24 -8.43
CA ASP A 525 -20.39 8.07 -7.00
C ASP A 525 -20.58 9.40 -6.23
N ARG A 526 -21.31 10.35 -6.83
CA ARG A 526 -21.63 11.70 -6.28
C ARG A 526 -22.12 11.83 -4.83
N THR A 527 -22.51 10.75 -4.15
CA THR A 527 -23.34 10.81 -2.94
C THR A 527 -22.80 10.05 -1.72
N ASP A 528 -21.85 9.12 -1.87
CA ASP A 528 -21.29 8.36 -0.73
C ASP A 528 -19.77 8.62 -0.51
N GLY A 529 -19.15 9.48 -1.34
CA GLY A 529 -17.69 9.58 -1.42
C GLY A 529 -17.06 8.37 -2.12
N LEU A 530 -15.82 8.51 -2.59
CA LEU A 530 -15.15 7.47 -3.40
C LEU A 530 -14.87 6.18 -2.61
N PHE A 531 -14.59 6.31 -1.31
CA PHE A 531 -14.19 5.19 -0.42
C PHE A 531 -15.07 5.06 0.84
N GLY A 532 -16.17 5.83 0.92
CA GLY A 532 -17.06 5.84 2.09
C GLY A 532 -18.12 4.73 2.03
N PRO A 533 -18.49 4.12 3.17
CA PRO A 533 -19.66 3.25 3.20
C PRO A 533 -20.92 4.08 2.90
N PRO A 534 -21.90 3.51 2.18
CA PRO A 534 -23.16 4.20 1.90
C PRO A 534 -23.87 4.51 3.23
N SER A 535 -24.51 5.67 3.30
CA SER A 535 -25.30 6.03 4.49
C SER A 535 -26.39 4.98 4.76
N ARG A 536 -26.67 4.70 6.05
CA ARG A 536 -27.65 3.67 6.46
C ARG A 536 -29.03 3.87 5.82
N SER A 537 -29.51 5.12 5.76
CA SER A 537 -30.79 5.47 5.14
C SER A 537 -30.81 5.19 3.64
N ARG A 538 -29.71 5.47 2.94
CA ARG A 538 -29.61 5.17 1.51
C ARG A 538 -29.46 3.69 1.24
N ARG A 539 -28.72 2.96 2.08
CA ARG A 539 -28.65 1.49 2.01
C ARG A 539 -30.05 0.89 2.08
N PHE A 540 -30.85 1.35 3.04
CA PHE A 540 -32.26 0.99 3.13
C PHE A 540 -33.02 1.31 1.83
N VAL A 541 -32.98 2.55 1.32
CA VAL A 541 -33.66 2.90 0.05
C VAL A 541 -33.19 2.04 -1.12
N LEU A 542 -31.89 1.79 -1.25
CA LEU A 542 -31.31 0.95 -2.32
C LEU A 542 -31.71 -0.52 -2.17
N ASP A 543 -31.88 -1.02 -0.94
CA ASP A 543 -32.34 -2.38 -0.67
C ASP A 543 -33.80 -2.56 -1.14
N PHE A 544 -34.65 -1.54 -0.99
CA PHE A 544 -36.05 -1.57 -1.46
C PHE A 544 -36.26 -1.14 -2.91
N ALA A 545 -35.38 -0.30 -3.48
CA ALA A 545 -35.51 0.14 -4.87
C ALA A 545 -35.16 -1.00 -5.83
N PRO A 546 -36.02 -1.39 -6.79
CA PRO A 546 -35.77 -2.56 -7.63
C PRO A 546 -34.54 -2.42 -8.52
N SER A 547 -34.23 -1.21 -8.98
CA SER A 547 -32.94 -0.90 -9.59
C SER A 547 -32.01 -0.27 -8.56
N SER A 548 -30.83 -0.85 -8.37
CA SER A 548 -29.81 -0.38 -7.41
C SER A 548 -29.07 0.89 -7.84
N GLY A 549 -29.62 1.62 -8.82
CA GLY A 549 -28.95 2.77 -9.44
C GLY A 549 -27.79 2.39 -10.37
N THR A 550 -27.47 1.11 -10.55
CA THR A 550 -26.39 0.63 -11.43
C THR A 550 -26.48 1.15 -12.87
N PRO A 551 -27.65 1.15 -13.56
CA PRO A 551 -27.72 1.71 -14.92
C PRO A 551 -27.35 3.19 -14.96
N ARG A 552 -27.79 3.97 -13.94
CA ARG A 552 -27.45 5.40 -13.84
C ARG A 552 -25.98 5.62 -13.50
N ARG A 553 -25.38 4.72 -12.71
CA ARG A 553 -23.95 4.73 -12.40
C ARG A 553 -23.12 4.44 -13.66
N LEU A 554 -23.42 3.34 -14.36
CA LEU A 554 -22.75 2.96 -15.62
C LEU A 554 -22.96 3.99 -16.72
N ALA A 555 -24.13 4.62 -16.82
CA ALA A 555 -24.36 5.70 -17.78
C ALA A 555 -23.52 6.94 -17.50
N ARG A 556 -23.29 7.27 -16.21
CA ARG A 556 -22.37 8.35 -15.83
C ARG A 556 -20.94 7.99 -16.13
N LEU A 557 -20.52 6.78 -15.78
CA LEU A 557 -19.19 6.25 -16.13
C LEU A 557 -18.94 6.31 -17.64
N LEU A 558 -19.91 5.87 -18.45
CA LEU A 558 -19.80 5.92 -19.92
C LEU A 558 -19.69 7.35 -20.46
N ARG A 559 -20.41 8.32 -19.87
CA ARG A 559 -20.30 9.74 -20.27
C ARG A 559 -18.91 10.30 -20.01
N GLU A 560 -18.31 9.95 -18.87
CA GLU A 560 -16.96 10.38 -18.52
C GLU A 560 -15.91 9.73 -19.44
N ILE A 561 -15.99 8.42 -19.65
CA ILE A 561 -15.10 7.68 -20.57
C ILE A 561 -15.25 8.17 -22.02
N SER A 562 -16.44 8.66 -22.41
CA SER A 562 -16.67 9.17 -23.78
C SER A 562 -16.11 10.57 -24.02
N ARG A 563 -15.48 11.21 -23.02
CA ARG A 563 -14.85 12.53 -23.22
C ARG A 563 -13.61 12.40 -24.12
N PRO A 564 -13.38 13.35 -25.05
CA PRO A 564 -12.29 13.27 -26.03
C PRO A 564 -10.86 13.20 -25.45
N GLN A 565 -10.67 13.41 -24.15
CA GLN A 565 -9.34 13.30 -23.53
C GLN A 565 -8.97 11.85 -23.16
N ALA A 566 -9.95 10.95 -22.98
CA ALA A 566 -9.74 9.55 -22.59
C ALA A 566 -9.48 8.61 -23.81
N LEU A 567 -8.88 9.14 -24.88
CA LEU A 567 -8.95 8.63 -26.26
C LEU A 567 -8.30 7.26 -26.54
N ASP A 568 -7.67 6.59 -25.57
CA ASP A 568 -6.80 5.44 -25.85
C ASP A 568 -7.37 4.06 -25.45
N GLN A 569 -8.67 3.94 -25.11
CA GLN A 569 -9.26 2.67 -24.67
C GLN A 569 -10.61 2.32 -25.32
N PRO A 570 -10.65 2.02 -26.63
CA PRO A 570 -11.88 1.62 -27.34
C PRO A 570 -12.51 0.34 -26.76
N THR A 571 -11.70 -0.59 -26.27
CA THR A 571 -12.14 -1.83 -25.61
C THR A 571 -12.95 -1.54 -24.34
N ARG A 572 -12.46 -0.62 -23.50
CA ARG A 572 -13.14 -0.22 -22.25
C ARG A 572 -14.49 0.42 -22.52
N ARG A 573 -14.57 1.33 -23.49
CA ARG A 573 -15.85 1.97 -23.87
C ARG A 573 -16.87 0.94 -24.35
N ALA A 574 -16.45 -0.02 -25.19
CA ALA A 574 -17.31 -1.09 -25.66
C ALA A 574 -17.80 -1.98 -24.51
N GLU A 575 -16.92 -2.31 -23.56
CA GLU A 575 -17.26 -3.08 -22.36
C GLU A 575 -18.29 -2.36 -21.48
N VAL A 576 -18.03 -1.11 -21.10
CA VAL A 576 -18.97 -0.32 -20.28
C VAL A 576 -20.31 -0.11 -20.98
N THR A 577 -20.30 0.08 -22.31
CA THR A 577 -21.54 0.18 -23.11
C THR A 577 -22.34 -1.12 -23.08
N SER A 578 -21.66 -2.26 -23.24
CA SER A 578 -22.29 -3.59 -23.14
C SER A 578 -22.89 -3.82 -21.75
N LEU A 579 -22.12 -3.54 -20.69
CA LEU A 579 -22.58 -3.65 -19.30
C LEU A 579 -23.79 -2.73 -19.03
N LEU A 580 -23.75 -1.50 -19.53
CA LEU A 580 -24.86 -0.56 -19.42
C LEU A 580 -26.11 -1.10 -20.13
N TRP A 581 -25.97 -1.64 -21.33
CA TRP A 581 -27.08 -2.22 -22.08
C TRP A 581 -27.74 -3.36 -21.31
N TRP A 582 -26.95 -4.31 -20.77
CA TRP A 582 -27.51 -5.41 -19.99
C TRP A 582 -28.13 -4.96 -18.66
N SER A 583 -27.55 -3.94 -18.02
CA SER A 583 -28.13 -3.33 -16.82
C SER A 583 -29.48 -2.65 -17.13
N TRP A 584 -29.61 -1.98 -18.28
CA TRP A 584 -30.89 -1.46 -18.74
C TRP A 584 -31.87 -2.57 -19.12
N ALA A 585 -31.42 -3.60 -19.84
CA ALA A 585 -32.24 -4.73 -20.24
C ALA A 585 -32.85 -5.44 -19.01
N SER A 586 -32.05 -5.66 -17.96
CA SER A 586 -32.54 -6.21 -16.70
C SER A 586 -33.52 -5.27 -15.98
N THR A 587 -33.25 -3.97 -15.97
CA THR A 587 -34.17 -3.00 -15.38
C THR A 587 -35.50 -2.95 -16.14
N ALA A 588 -35.45 -2.95 -17.47
CA ALA A 588 -36.63 -2.99 -18.32
C ALA A 588 -37.40 -4.30 -18.15
N ALA A 589 -36.70 -5.44 -18.13
CA ALA A 589 -37.29 -6.75 -17.87
C ALA A 589 -38.09 -6.78 -16.57
N TRP A 590 -37.55 -6.19 -15.49
CA TRP A 590 -38.26 -6.01 -14.23
C TRP A 590 -39.53 -5.16 -14.39
N TYR A 591 -39.43 -3.94 -14.93
CA TYR A 591 -40.60 -3.06 -15.05
C TYR A 591 -41.69 -3.61 -15.97
N VAL A 592 -41.31 -4.29 -17.06
CA VAL A 592 -42.27 -4.98 -17.93
C VAL A 592 -42.95 -6.12 -17.17
N THR A 593 -42.19 -6.91 -16.39
CA THR A 593 -42.76 -7.99 -15.57
C THR A 593 -43.72 -7.44 -14.51
N VAL A 594 -43.37 -6.34 -13.84
CA VAL A 594 -44.26 -5.67 -12.87
C VAL A 594 -45.51 -5.11 -13.54
N ALA A 595 -45.38 -4.43 -14.68
CA ALA A 595 -46.51 -3.86 -15.39
C ALA A 595 -47.48 -4.94 -15.87
N VAL A 596 -46.96 -6.02 -16.45
CA VAL A 596 -47.78 -7.16 -16.89
C VAL A 596 -48.41 -7.87 -15.69
N THR A 597 -47.65 -8.18 -14.65
CA THR A 597 -48.18 -8.86 -13.45
C THR A 597 -49.22 -8.00 -12.74
N GLY A 598 -49.00 -6.69 -12.65
CA GLY A 598 -49.93 -5.73 -12.06
C GLY A 598 -51.20 -5.57 -12.88
N TYR A 599 -51.10 -5.47 -14.21
CA TYR A 599 -52.26 -5.48 -15.10
C TYR A 599 -53.08 -6.76 -14.92
N LEU A 600 -52.42 -7.91 -14.89
CA LEU A 600 -53.10 -9.20 -14.69
C LEU A 600 -53.74 -9.30 -13.30
N LEU A 601 -53.10 -8.78 -12.26
CA LEU A 601 -53.66 -8.74 -10.90
C LEU A 601 -54.89 -7.81 -10.82
N LEU A 602 -54.84 -6.63 -11.42
CA LEU A 602 -55.98 -5.70 -11.47
C LEU A 602 -57.16 -6.30 -12.23
N ARG A 603 -56.87 -7.08 -13.29
CA ARG A 603 -57.87 -7.87 -13.99
C ARG A 603 -58.42 -9.02 -13.14
N ASP A 604 -57.55 -9.74 -12.41
CA ASP A 604 -57.96 -10.83 -11.52
C ASP A 604 -58.89 -10.30 -10.39
N LEU A 605 -58.77 -9.02 -10.03
CA LEU A 605 -59.62 -8.28 -9.09
C LEU A 605 -60.87 -7.64 -9.73
N ASP A 606 -61.08 -7.82 -11.04
CA ASP A 606 -62.17 -7.21 -11.82
C ASP A 606 -62.20 -5.67 -11.77
N LEU A 607 -61.05 -5.03 -11.51
CA LEU A 607 -60.93 -3.57 -11.47
C LEU A 607 -60.74 -2.96 -12.87
N ILE A 608 -60.37 -3.80 -13.85
CA ILE A 608 -60.17 -3.40 -15.25
C ILE A 608 -60.82 -4.47 -16.14
N SER A 609 -61.81 -4.04 -16.93
CA SER A 609 -62.50 -4.86 -17.94
C SER A 609 -62.24 -4.31 -19.34
N GLY A 610 -61.88 -5.16 -20.32
CA GLY A 610 -61.66 -4.74 -21.71
C GLY A 610 -60.26 -4.14 -21.95
N GLY A 611 -59.59 -4.58 -23.03
CA GLY A 611 -58.35 -3.97 -23.51
C GLY A 611 -57.67 -4.75 -24.63
N PRO A 612 -56.70 -4.15 -25.37
CA PRO A 612 -56.02 -4.81 -26.48
C PRO A 612 -55.24 -6.08 -26.06
N LEU A 613 -54.81 -6.16 -24.80
CA LEU A 613 -54.22 -7.36 -24.21
C LEU A 613 -55.23 -8.50 -24.05
N GLU A 614 -56.52 -8.22 -23.97
CA GLU A 614 -57.57 -9.22 -23.81
C GLU A 614 -57.81 -10.01 -25.10
N ASP A 615 -57.92 -9.31 -26.22
CA ASP A 615 -58.00 -9.93 -27.55
C ASP A 615 -56.74 -10.74 -27.88
N TYR A 616 -55.58 -10.20 -27.51
CA TYR A 616 -54.31 -10.92 -27.66
C TYR A 616 -54.27 -12.16 -26.76
N HIS A 617 -54.62 -12.02 -25.49
CA HIS A 617 -54.71 -13.14 -24.53
C HIS A 617 -55.65 -14.23 -25.03
N ALA A 618 -56.83 -13.88 -25.56
CA ALA A 618 -57.80 -14.86 -26.05
C ALA A 618 -57.23 -15.71 -27.20
N ARG A 619 -56.32 -15.15 -28.02
CA ARG A 619 -55.72 -15.84 -29.17
C ARG A 619 -54.56 -16.78 -28.82
N ILE A 620 -53.81 -16.50 -27.76
CA ILE A 620 -52.56 -17.23 -27.44
C ILE A 620 -52.71 -18.27 -26.31
N ARG A 621 -53.85 -18.31 -25.61
CA ARG A 621 -54.06 -19.27 -24.53
C ARG A 621 -54.10 -20.71 -25.03
N ALA A 622 -53.70 -21.63 -24.15
CA ALA A 622 -53.88 -23.06 -24.39
C ALA A 622 -55.38 -23.40 -24.51
N SER A 623 -55.72 -24.29 -25.44
CA SER A 623 -57.09 -24.74 -25.65
C SER A 623 -57.67 -25.33 -24.36
N GLY A 624 -58.82 -24.81 -23.93
CA GLY A 624 -59.51 -25.23 -22.70
C GLY A 624 -59.20 -24.39 -21.45
N TYR A 625 -58.34 -23.37 -21.53
CA TYR A 625 -58.10 -22.46 -20.42
C TYR A 625 -58.97 -21.20 -20.50
N HIS A 626 -60.05 -21.18 -19.73
CA HIS A 626 -60.86 -19.98 -19.50
C HIS A 626 -60.34 -19.28 -18.24
N LEU A 627 -59.93 -18.01 -18.34
CA LEU A 627 -59.93 -17.09 -17.19
C LEU A 627 -61.30 -16.42 -17.18
N PRO A 628 -62.28 -16.85 -16.38
CA PRO A 628 -63.37 -15.96 -16.07
C PRO A 628 -62.79 -14.80 -15.24
N PRO A 629 -63.16 -13.53 -15.52
CA PRO A 629 -62.90 -12.45 -14.58
C PRO A 629 -63.41 -12.82 -13.18
N GLY A 630 -62.67 -12.47 -12.12
CA GLY A 630 -63.04 -12.75 -10.72
C GLY A 630 -62.42 -13.98 -10.04
N HIS A 631 -61.53 -14.73 -10.70
CA HIS A 631 -60.83 -15.89 -10.13
C HIS A 631 -59.49 -15.54 -9.46
N LEU A 632 -59.50 -14.58 -8.53
CA LEU A 632 -58.29 -14.15 -7.81
C LEU A 632 -57.58 -15.35 -7.16
N GLN A 633 -58.31 -16.25 -6.51
CA GLN A 633 -57.72 -17.36 -5.74
C GLN A 633 -56.89 -18.32 -6.61
N ASP A 634 -57.32 -18.57 -7.85
CA ASP A 634 -56.65 -19.50 -8.75
C ASP A 634 -55.38 -18.91 -9.38
N ASN A 635 -55.39 -17.59 -9.63
CA ASN A 635 -54.28 -16.90 -10.30
C ASN A 635 -53.26 -16.29 -9.34
N LEU A 636 -53.69 -15.95 -8.11
CA LEU A 636 -52.86 -15.29 -7.10
C LEU A 636 -51.53 -16.02 -6.80
N PRO A 637 -51.47 -17.37 -6.71
CA PRO A 637 -50.21 -18.09 -6.53
C PRO A 637 -49.17 -17.73 -7.61
N ALA A 638 -49.60 -17.67 -8.87
CA ALA A 638 -48.72 -17.34 -9.99
C ALA A 638 -48.22 -15.91 -9.90
N ARG A 639 -49.10 -14.95 -9.56
CA ARG A 639 -48.74 -13.54 -9.42
C ARG A 639 -47.70 -13.34 -8.32
N ILE A 640 -47.94 -13.93 -7.14
CA ILE A 640 -47.05 -13.83 -5.97
C ILE A 640 -45.69 -14.47 -6.27
N ALA A 641 -45.69 -15.73 -6.73
CA ALA A 641 -44.45 -16.46 -6.96
C ALA A 641 -43.60 -15.81 -8.05
N LEU A 642 -44.18 -15.51 -9.22
CA LEU A 642 -43.42 -14.98 -10.35
C LEU A 642 -42.97 -13.54 -10.13
N PHE A 643 -43.75 -12.71 -9.44
CA PHE A 643 -43.30 -11.39 -9.00
C PHE A 643 -42.08 -11.49 -8.07
N SER A 644 -42.14 -12.38 -7.07
CA SER A 644 -41.05 -12.55 -6.10
C SER A 644 -39.75 -13.03 -6.76
N ILE A 645 -39.86 -13.91 -7.77
CA ILE A 645 -38.72 -14.40 -8.55
C ILE A 645 -38.14 -13.29 -9.41
N ALA A 646 -39.01 -12.51 -10.06
CA ALA A 646 -38.58 -11.38 -10.86
C ALA A 646 -37.81 -10.35 -10.05
N TRP A 647 -38.26 -10.09 -8.81
CA TRP A 647 -37.58 -9.20 -7.88
C TRP A 647 -36.20 -9.76 -7.50
N ALA A 648 -36.16 -11.03 -7.08
CA ALA A 648 -34.92 -11.66 -6.67
C ALA A 648 -33.88 -11.68 -7.81
N ALA A 649 -34.30 -11.98 -9.05
CA ALA A 649 -33.41 -12.03 -10.21
C ALA A 649 -32.86 -10.66 -10.61
N VAL A 650 -33.69 -9.61 -10.67
CA VAL A 650 -33.20 -8.26 -11.00
C VAL A 650 -32.20 -7.80 -9.93
N LYS A 651 -32.45 -8.06 -8.65
CA LYS A 651 -31.53 -7.72 -7.56
C LYS A 651 -30.24 -8.50 -7.62
N TYR A 652 -30.33 -9.81 -7.86
CA TYR A 652 -29.20 -10.70 -8.03
C TYR A 652 -28.28 -10.21 -9.14
N TYR A 653 -28.83 -9.91 -10.32
CA TYR A 653 -28.05 -9.37 -11.43
C TYR A 653 -27.48 -7.97 -11.15
N GLN A 654 -28.33 -7.02 -10.74
CA GLN A 654 -27.94 -5.60 -10.61
C GLN A 654 -26.93 -5.34 -9.50
N ASN A 655 -26.99 -6.10 -8.40
CA ASN A 655 -26.10 -5.89 -7.26
C ASN A 655 -24.78 -6.62 -7.40
N ILE A 656 -24.78 -7.81 -8.02
CA ILE A 656 -23.59 -8.66 -8.09
C ILE A 656 -22.88 -8.56 -9.45
N TYR A 657 -23.62 -8.65 -10.57
CA TYR A 657 -23.01 -8.92 -11.89
C TYR A 657 -23.10 -7.78 -12.91
N ALA A 658 -24.00 -6.81 -12.74
CA ALA A 658 -24.24 -5.77 -13.74
C ALA A 658 -23.01 -4.90 -14.08
N GLY A 659 -22.02 -4.83 -13.18
CA GLY A 659 -20.75 -4.12 -13.40
C GLY A 659 -19.55 -5.04 -13.65
N LEU A 660 -19.77 -6.35 -13.88
CA LEU A 660 -18.71 -7.34 -14.05
C LEU A 660 -18.81 -8.00 -15.42
N SER A 661 -17.67 -8.25 -16.05
CA SER A 661 -17.57 -8.93 -17.34
C SER A 661 -16.39 -9.88 -17.36
N THR A 662 -16.58 -11.08 -17.89
CA THR A 662 -15.47 -12.01 -18.16
C THR A 662 -14.84 -11.74 -19.53
N ALA A 663 -15.32 -10.73 -20.27
CA ALA A 663 -14.84 -10.42 -21.61
C ALA A 663 -13.40 -9.90 -21.63
N SER A 664 -12.93 -9.25 -20.56
CA SER A 664 -11.55 -8.74 -20.47
C SER A 664 -10.50 -9.86 -20.49
N ALA A 665 -10.88 -11.07 -20.05
CA ALA A 665 -10.07 -12.28 -20.08
C ALA A 665 -10.27 -13.13 -21.36
N ALA A 666 -10.50 -12.49 -22.52
CA ALA A 666 -10.85 -13.18 -23.77
C ALA A 666 -9.81 -14.21 -24.22
N ASP A 667 -8.53 -13.98 -23.90
CA ASP A 667 -7.37 -14.73 -24.38
C ASP A 667 -7.12 -16.04 -23.58
N LEU A 668 -7.96 -16.36 -22.59
CA LEU A 668 -7.79 -17.58 -21.80
C LEU A 668 -7.94 -18.86 -22.65
N PRO A 669 -6.94 -19.77 -22.63
CA PRO A 669 -6.94 -20.94 -23.49
C PRO A 669 -7.83 -22.09 -22.98
N GLY A 670 -8.13 -23.02 -23.89
CA GLY A 670 -8.68 -24.34 -23.60
C GLY A 670 -9.99 -24.36 -22.79
N ARG A 671 -10.06 -25.28 -21.82
CA ARG A 671 -11.24 -25.47 -20.96
C ARG A 671 -11.57 -24.24 -20.12
N PHE A 672 -10.57 -23.45 -19.73
CA PHE A 672 -10.79 -22.26 -18.92
C PHE A 672 -11.49 -21.16 -19.73
N GLY A 673 -11.11 -20.98 -20.99
CA GLY A 673 -11.83 -20.11 -21.93
C GLY A 673 -13.28 -20.55 -22.20
N ALA A 674 -13.56 -21.86 -22.19
CA ALA A 674 -14.93 -22.37 -22.31
C ALA A 674 -15.79 -22.06 -21.06
N ILE A 675 -15.23 -22.26 -19.86
CA ILE A 675 -15.88 -21.92 -18.58
C ILE A 675 -16.17 -20.41 -18.52
N ARG A 676 -15.22 -19.57 -18.98
CA ARG A 676 -15.38 -18.13 -19.10
C ARG A 676 -16.59 -17.77 -19.96
N ARG A 677 -16.66 -18.29 -21.20
CA ARG A 677 -17.79 -18.02 -22.12
C ARG A 677 -19.14 -18.48 -21.54
N ALA A 678 -19.18 -19.65 -20.91
CA ALA A 678 -20.38 -20.14 -20.24
C ALA A 678 -20.81 -19.21 -19.09
N THR A 679 -19.85 -18.76 -18.28
CA THR A 679 -20.10 -17.81 -17.19
C THR A 679 -20.68 -16.51 -17.71
N GLU A 680 -20.09 -15.92 -18.75
CA GLU A 680 -20.62 -14.71 -19.41
C GLU A 680 -22.05 -14.93 -19.90
N PHE A 681 -22.27 -16.02 -20.64
CA PHE A 681 -23.57 -16.34 -21.22
C PHE A 681 -24.67 -16.43 -20.17
N PHE A 682 -24.47 -17.22 -19.11
CA PHE A 682 -25.49 -17.38 -18.07
C PHE A 682 -25.69 -16.10 -17.25
N VAL A 683 -24.61 -15.37 -16.94
CA VAL A 683 -24.73 -14.07 -16.25
C VAL A 683 -25.57 -13.09 -17.07
N ARG A 684 -25.36 -13.01 -18.39
CA ARG A 684 -26.15 -12.11 -19.25
C ARG A 684 -27.56 -12.64 -19.51
N LEU A 685 -27.74 -13.94 -19.66
CA LEU A 685 -29.06 -14.56 -19.78
C LEU A 685 -29.93 -14.21 -18.57
N ASN A 686 -29.39 -14.33 -17.35
CA ASN A 686 -30.08 -14.01 -16.11
C ASN A 686 -30.67 -12.59 -16.07
N ALA A 687 -30.02 -11.62 -16.73
CA ALA A 687 -30.51 -10.24 -16.83
C ALA A 687 -31.93 -10.17 -17.42
N ILE A 688 -32.25 -11.04 -18.39
CA ILE A 688 -33.53 -11.03 -19.12
C ILE A 688 -34.34 -12.32 -18.91
N PHE A 689 -33.77 -13.35 -18.29
CA PHE A 689 -34.35 -14.69 -18.26
C PHE A 689 -35.73 -14.72 -17.59
N VAL A 690 -35.90 -13.94 -16.53
CA VAL A 690 -37.21 -13.79 -15.88
C VAL A 690 -38.27 -13.28 -16.85
N LEU A 691 -37.96 -12.33 -17.74
CA LEU A 691 -38.91 -11.86 -18.73
C LEU A 691 -39.37 -13.00 -19.64
N LEU A 692 -38.42 -13.84 -20.06
CA LEU A 692 -38.66 -14.95 -21.00
C LEU A 692 -39.49 -16.08 -20.38
N VAL A 693 -39.45 -16.23 -19.05
CA VAL A 693 -40.14 -17.33 -18.34
C VAL A 693 -41.38 -16.83 -17.62
N ALA A 694 -41.27 -15.77 -16.82
CA ALA A 694 -42.34 -15.29 -15.95
C ALA A 694 -43.52 -14.71 -16.74
N ILE A 695 -43.29 -13.97 -17.82
CA ILE A 695 -44.39 -13.35 -18.58
C ILE A 695 -45.17 -14.38 -19.38
N PRO A 696 -44.55 -15.19 -20.26
CA PRO A 696 -45.31 -16.16 -21.04
C PRO A 696 -46.09 -17.13 -20.16
N LEU A 697 -45.52 -17.57 -19.04
CA LEU A 697 -46.18 -18.54 -18.16
C LEU A 697 -47.29 -17.90 -17.31
N ASN A 698 -47.18 -16.63 -16.93
CA ASN A 698 -48.29 -15.88 -16.31
C ASN A 698 -49.48 -15.68 -17.26
N ILE A 699 -49.22 -15.63 -18.57
CA ILE A 699 -50.21 -15.35 -19.62
C ILE A 699 -50.86 -16.63 -20.13
N LEU A 700 -50.05 -17.65 -20.44
CA LEU A 700 -50.48 -18.90 -21.07
C LEU A 700 -51.27 -19.79 -20.11
N ASN A 701 -50.68 -20.06 -18.93
CA ASN A 701 -51.30 -20.88 -17.91
C ASN A 701 -50.71 -20.60 -16.51
N PRO A 702 -51.37 -19.76 -15.69
CA PRO A 702 -51.01 -19.47 -14.30
C PRO A 702 -50.79 -20.72 -13.43
N SER A 703 -51.44 -21.85 -13.70
CA SER A 703 -51.23 -23.07 -12.91
C SER A 703 -49.81 -23.63 -13.03
N TRP A 704 -49.08 -23.26 -14.09
CA TRP A 704 -47.69 -23.68 -14.32
C TRP A 704 -46.66 -22.84 -13.55
N TRP A 705 -47.09 -21.98 -12.63
CA TRP A 705 -46.19 -21.09 -11.89
C TRP A 705 -45.04 -21.83 -11.18
N ALA A 706 -45.27 -23.03 -10.65
CA ALA A 706 -44.23 -23.79 -9.96
C ALA A 706 -43.17 -24.33 -10.94
N THR A 707 -43.59 -24.74 -12.14
CA THR A 707 -42.68 -25.12 -13.23
C THR A 707 -41.89 -23.92 -13.72
N ALA A 708 -42.56 -22.78 -13.94
CA ALA A 708 -41.95 -21.51 -14.31
C ALA A 708 -40.89 -21.07 -13.29
N ALA A 709 -41.24 -21.16 -12.00
CA ALA A 709 -40.35 -20.86 -10.90
C ALA A 709 -39.11 -21.76 -10.91
N THR A 710 -39.31 -23.06 -11.10
CA THR A 710 -38.22 -24.03 -11.20
C THR A 710 -37.26 -23.70 -12.33
N ILE A 711 -37.78 -23.40 -13.53
CA ILE A 711 -36.97 -23.01 -14.69
C ILE A 711 -36.16 -21.74 -14.39
N ALA A 712 -36.79 -20.71 -13.83
CA ALA A 712 -36.11 -19.46 -13.44
C ALA A 712 -34.99 -19.69 -12.42
N LEU A 713 -35.20 -20.57 -11.45
CA LEU A 713 -34.20 -20.93 -10.44
C LEU A 713 -33.05 -21.77 -11.02
N VAL A 714 -33.30 -22.57 -12.06
CA VAL A 714 -32.25 -23.31 -12.79
C VAL A 714 -31.25 -22.34 -13.41
N ASP A 715 -31.70 -21.24 -14.03
CA ASP A 715 -30.77 -20.23 -14.56
C ASP A 715 -29.88 -19.63 -13.46
N SER A 716 -30.46 -19.26 -12.30
CA SER A 716 -29.69 -18.77 -11.15
C SER A 716 -28.71 -19.83 -10.60
N LEU A 717 -29.09 -21.11 -10.63
CA LEU A 717 -28.20 -22.22 -10.30
C LEU A 717 -27.03 -22.32 -11.29
N LEU A 718 -27.27 -22.15 -12.59
CA LEU A 718 -26.23 -22.18 -13.62
C LEU A 718 -25.28 -21.00 -13.49
N VAL A 719 -25.77 -19.79 -13.22
CA VAL A 719 -24.93 -18.62 -12.88
C VAL A 719 -24.06 -18.94 -11.66
N ASN A 720 -24.65 -19.49 -10.60
CA ASN A 720 -23.92 -19.88 -9.38
C ASN A 720 -22.86 -20.94 -9.66
N LEU A 721 -23.18 -21.94 -10.48
CA LEU A 721 -22.27 -23.04 -10.82
C LEU A 721 -21.11 -22.55 -11.67
N PHE A 722 -21.37 -21.94 -12.82
CA PHE A 722 -20.33 -21.50 -13.74
C PHE A 722 -19.52 -20.35 -13.15
N GLY A 723 -20.17 -19.38 -12.50
CA GLY A 723 -19.48 -18.29 -11.80
C GLY A 723 -18.56 -18.81 -10.70
N ARG A 724 -19.00 -19.79 -9.90
CA ARG A 724 -18.15 -20.40 -8.86
C ARG A 724 -16.98 -21.15 -9.48
N VAL A 725 -17.22 -21.98 -10.50
CA VAL A 725 -16.17 -22.74 -11.19
C VAL A 725 -15.15 -21.78 -11.81
N TYR A 726 -15.60 -20.72 -12.48
CA TYR A 726 -14.73 -19.69 -13.05
C TYR A 726 -13.88 -19.00 -11.97
N CYS A 727 -14.52 -18.44 -10.94
CA CYS A 727 -13.82 -17.69 -9.90
C CYS A 727 -12.81 -18.56 -9.14
N THR A 728 -13.22 -19.78 -8.76
CA THR A 728 -12.32 -20.70 -8.05
C THR A 728 -11.18 -21.19 -8.94
N THR A 729 -11.40 -21.37 -10.24
CA THR A 729 -10.33 -21.73 -11.19
C THR A 729 -9.35 -20.58 -11.36
N ALA A 730 -9.84 -19.34 -11.52
CA ALA A 730 -9.01 -18.15 -11.63
C ALA A 730 -8.11 -17.96 -10.40
N VAL A 731 -8.70 -18.01 -9.20
CA VAL A 731 -7.97 -17.86 -7.94
C VAL A 731 -6.97 -18.99 -7.74
N ARG A 732 -7.36 -20.25 -7.96
CA ARG A 732 -6.45 -21.39 -7.82
C ARG A 732 -5.26 -21.32 -8.78
N ARG A 733 -5.49 -20.90 -10.03
CA ARG A 733 -4.41 -20.73 -11.01
C ARG A 733 -3.52 -19.53 -10.68
N GLY A 734 -4.10 -18.42 -10.22
CA GLY A 734 -3.33 -17.26 -9.77
C GLY A 734 -2.50 -17.54 -8.52
N GLN A 735 -3.03 -18.32 -7.57
CA GLN A 735 -2.31 -18.75 -6.37
C GLN A 735 -1.34 -19.92 -6.64
N ALA A 736 -1.43 -20.57 -7.80
CA ALA A 736 -0.54 -21.67 -8.13
C ALA A 736 0.90 -21.15 -8.15
N PRO A 737 1.85 -21.85 -7.51
CA PRO A 737 3.24 -21.43 -7.52
C PRO A 737 3.79 -21.56 -8.95
N ASP A 738 4.49 -20.53 -9.39
CA ASP A 738 5.22 -20.50 -10.65
C ASP A 738 6.52 -21.33 -10.56
N GLU A 739 7.36 -21.22 -11.60
CA GLU A 739 8.65 -21.92 -11.66
C GLU A 739 9.60 -21.58 -10.51
N ARG A 740 9.43 -20.40 -9.88
CA ARG A 740 10.22 -19.93 -8.74
C ARG A 740 9.56 -20.26 -7.39
N GLY A 741 8.44 -20.98 -7.40
CA GLY A 741 7.70 -21.32 -6.19
C GLY A 741 6.86 -20.16 -5.62
N ARG A 742 6.78 -19.01 -6.31
CA ARG A 742 5.99 -17.84 -5.87
C ARG A 742 4.59 -17.89 -6.48
N PRO A 743 3.55 -17.32 -5.85
CA PRO A 743 2.23 -17.24 -6.46
C PRO A 743 2.30 -16.61 -7.86
N THR A 744 1.61 -17.20 -8.84
CA THR A 744 1.56 -16.67 -10.21
C THR A 744 1.06 -15.23 -10.23
N ILE A 745 0.05 -14.92 -9.42
CA ILE A 745 -0.45 -13.57 -9.13
C ILE A 745 -0.44 -13.36 -7.62
N SER A 746 0.49 -12.54 -7.16
CA SER A 746 0.79 -12.30 -5.73
C SER A 746 -0.25 -11.43 -5.00
N THR A 747 -1.00 -10.60 -5.73
CA THR A 747 -2.07 -9.74 -5.15
C THR A 747 -3.30 -10.52 -4.68
N ILE A 748 -3.38 -11.83 -4.96
CA ILE A 748 -4.50 -12.68 -4.55
C ILE A 748 -4.23 -13.20 -3.12
N PRO A 749 -5.02 -12.80 -2.11
CA PRO A 749 -4.85 -13.32 -0.76
C PRO A 749 -5.12 -14.83 -0.73
N GLN A 750 -4.53 -15.54 0.24
CA GLN A 750 -4.79 -16.96 0.47
C GLN A 750 -6.27 -17.26 0.69
N ARG A 751 -6.97 -16.35 1.38
CA ARG A 751 -8.39 -16.46 1.71
C ARG A 751 -9.17 -15.25 1.20
N ILE A 752 -10.20 -15.48 0.39
CA ILE A 752 -11.11 -14.44 -0.10
C ILE A 752 -12.49 -14.67 0.51
N VAL A 753 -12.85 -13.85 1.51
CA VAL A 753 -14.09 -14.00 2.30
C VAL A 753 -15.33 -14.06 1.39
N GLY A 754 -15.41 -13.19 0.38
CA GLY A 754 -16.52 -13.18 -0.57
C GLY A 754 -16.71 -14.50 -1.32
N LEU A 755 -15.63 -15.19 -1.71
CA LEU A 755 -15.72 -16.46 -2.42
C LEU A 755 -16.07 -17.63 -1.50
N GLU A 756 -15.67 -17.58 -0.24
CA GLU A 756 -16.11 -18.56 0.76
C GLU A 756 -17.60 -18.42 1.05
N MET A 757 -18.09 -17.18 1.15
CA MET A 757 -19.52 -16.89 1.25
C MET A 757 -20.28 -17.35 0.01
N TYR A 758 -19.65 -17.31 -1.17
CA TYR A 758 -20.24 -17.77 -2.43
C TYR A 758 -20.34 -19.30 -2.52
N ARG A 759 -19.38 -20.03 -1.95
CA ARG A 759 -19.29 -21.50 -2.03
C ARG A 759 -20.60 -22.23 -1.69
N PRO A 760 -21.34 -21.92 -0.61
CA PRO A 760 -22.60 -22.60 -0.29
C PRO A 760 -23.79 -22.20 -1.18
N TRP A 761 -23.67 -21.19 -2.06
CA TRP A 761 -24.80 -20.71 -2.86
C TRP A 761 -25.22 -21.73 -3.91
N THR A 762 -24.27 -22.39 -4.60
CA THR A 762 -24.60 -23.43 -5.58
C THR A 762 -25.39 -24.60 -4.97
N PRO A 763 -24.95 -25.26 -3.87
CA PRO A 763 -25.73 -26.35 -3.27
C PRO A 763 -27.06 -25.87 -2.65
N SER A 764 -27.09 -24.66 -2.07
CA SER A 764 -28.35 -24.10 -1.54
C SER A 764 -29.36 -23.83 -2.65
N MET A 765 -28.90 -23.29 -3.78
CA MET A 765 -29.74 -23.05 -4.94
C MET A 765 -30.20 -24.36 -5.60
N LEU A 766 -29.34 -25.39 -5.64
CA LEU A 766 -29.73 -26.72 -6.12
C LEU A 766 -30.83 -27.31 -5.24
N ALA A 767 -30.66 -27.27 -3.91
CA ALA A 767 -31.70 -27.73 -2.99
C ALA A 767 -33.01 -26.97 -3.20
N TYR A 768 -32.93 -25.65 -3.42
CA TYR A 768 -34.12 -24.83 -3.67
C TYR A 768 -34.80 -25.17 -5.00
N VAL A 769 -34.04 -25.39 -6.08
CA VAL A 769 -34.55 -25.89 -7.37
C VAL A 769 -35.27 -27.22 -7.18
N LEU A 770 -34.70 -28.17 -6.42
CA LEU A 770 -35.31 -29.48 -6.18
C LEU A 770 -36.60 -29.36 -5.36
N ILE A 771 -36.67 -28.45 -4.38
CA ILE A 771 -37.89 -28.19 -3.62
C ILE A 771 -38.99 -27.62 -4.54
N CYS A 772 -38.67 -26.62 -5.36
CA CYS A 772 -39.62 -26.04 -6.31
C CYS A 772 -40.06 -27.03 -7.39
N LEU A 773 -39.15 -27.90 -7.84
CA LEU A 773 -39.48 -29.01 -8.73
C LEU A 773 -40.43 -29.99 -8.06
N GLY A 774 -40.20 -30.31 -6.78
CA GLY A 774 -41.11 -31.11 -5.97
C GLY A 774 -42.51 -30.49 -5.87
N PHE A 775 -42.60 -29.19 -5.59
CA PHE A 775 -43.88 -28.47 -5.62
C PHE A 775 -44.54 -28.53 -7.00
N SER A 776 -43.78 -28.30 -8.08
CA SER A 776 -44.28 -28.39 -9.45
C SER A 776 -44.89 -29.77 -9.72
N LEU A 777 -44.16 -30.85 -9.43
CA LEU A 777 -44.66 -32.22 -9.64
C LEU A 777 -45.90 -32.50 -8.79
N LEU A 778 -45.85 -32.22 -7.49
CA LEU A 778 -46.95 -32.55 -6.58
C LEU A 778 -48.22 -31.72 -6.82
N ILE A 779 -48.09 -30.46 -7.25
CA ILE A 779 -49.23 -29.64 -7.67
C ILE A 779 -49.84 -30.17 -8.97
N ASN A 780 -48.99 -30.53 -9.96
CA ASN A 780 -49.45 -31.08 -11.24
C ASN A 780 -50.11 -32.46 -11.09
N PHE A 781 -49.71 -33.26 -10.09
CA PHE A 781 -50.37 -34.52 -9.74
C PHE A 781 -51.53 -34.35 -8.73
N HIS A 782 -51.92 -33.11 -8.42
CA HIS A 782 -53.00 -32.78 -7.48
C HIS A 782 -52.84 -33.36 -6.06
N VAL A 783 -51.61 -33.64 -5.64
CA VAL A 783 -51.28 -34.10 -4.28
C VAL A 783 -51.32 -32.92 -3.30
N LEU A 784 -50.76 -31.78 -3.70
CA LEU A 784 -50.78 -30.55 -2.90
C LEU A 784 -51.97 -29.67 -3.28
N LYS A 785 -52.85 -29.40 -2.31
CA LYS A 785 -54.08 -28.62 -2.52
C LYS A 785 -53.95 -27.14 -2.14
N ASP A 786 -53.14 -26.81 -1.12
CA ASP A 786 -52.95 -25.44 -0.64
C ASP A 786 -51.93 -24.64 -1.49
N VAL A 787 -52.21 -24.47 -2.78
CA VAL A 787 -51.29 -23.84 -3.76
C VAL A 787 -50.83 -22.45 -3.33
N ILE A 788 -51.72 -21.64 -2.73
CA ILE A 788 -51.39 -20.30 -2.21
C ILE A 788 -50.30 -20.38 -1.14
N ALA A 789 -50.39 -21.33 -0.19
CA ALA A 789 -49.42 -21.47 0.88
C ALA A 789 -48.02 -21.76 0.32
N TYR A 790 -47.91 -22.67 -0.66
CA TYR A 790 -46.63 -22.98 -1.31
C TYR A 790 -46.06 -21.78 -2.09
N ALA A 791 -46.92 -21.04 -2.80
CA ALA A 791 -46.50 -19.81 -3.49
C ALA A 791 -46.04 -18.72 -2.51
N SER A 792 -46.69 -18.58 -1.36
CA SER A 792 -46.26 -17.68 -0.29
C SER A 792 -44.91 -18.08 0.30
N VAL A 793 -44.66 -19.37 0.52
CA VAL A 793 -43.34 -19.86 0.97
C VAL A 793 -42.26 -19.49 -0.03
N VAL A 794 -42.48 -19.75 -1.32
CA VAL A 794 -41.55 -19.35 -2.40
C VAL A 794 -41.30 -17.84 -2.39
N ALA A 795 -42.34 -17.03 -2.22
CA ALA A 795 -42.20 -15.58 -2.16
C ALA A 795 -41.42 -15.09 -0.93
N VAL A 796 -41.67 -15.67 0.25
CA VAL A 796 -40.92 -15.34 1.48
C VAL A 796 -39.44 -15.69 1.32
N VAL A 797 -39.12 -16.84 0.74
CA VAL A 797 -37.73 -17.23 0.46
C VAL A 797 -37.08 -16.27 -0.53
N ASN A 798 -37.76 -15.94 -1.64
CA ASN A 798 -37.21 -15.05 -2.66
C ASN A 798 -36.99 -13.61 -2.16
N ILE A 799 -37.94 -13.08 -1.38
CA ILE A 799 -37.88 -11.70 -0.88
C ILE A 799 -36.99 -11.63 0.37
N GLY A 800 -37.29 -12.42 1.41
CA GLY A 800 -36.56 -12.38 2.67
C GLY A 800 -35.11 -12.87 2.54
N LEU A 801 -34.94 -14.10 2.04
CA LEU A 801 -33.63 -14.73 2.01
C LEU A 801 -32.82 -14.28 0.78
N LEU A 802 -33.34 -14.45 -0.43
CA LEU A 802 -32.55 -14.16 -1.63
C LEU A 802 -32.35 -12.66 -1.85
N THR A 803 -33.41 -11.86 -1.75
CA THR A 803 -33.31 -10.43 -2.01
C THR A 803 -32.60 -9.69 -0.89
N PHE A 804 -33.12 -9.70 0.34
CA PHE A 804 -32.54 -8.89 1.42
C PHE A 804 -31.24 -9.47 1.96
N THR A 805 -31.21 -10.77 2.27
CA THR A 805 -30.04 -11.37 2.93
C THR A 805 -28.90 -11.60 1.94
N LYS A 806 -29.17 -12.27 0.81
CA LYS A 806 -28.13 -12.66 -0.16
C LYS A 806 -27.75 -11.51 -1.09
N CYS A 807 -28.74 -10.89 -1.75
CA CYS A 807 -28.49 -9.84 -2.75
C CYS A 807 -28.50 -8.41 -2.18
N GLY A 808 -28.84 -8.23 -0.90
CA GLY A 808 -28.77 -6.93 -0.21
C GLY A 808 -27.56 -6.88 0.71
N THR A 809 -27.69 -7.41 1.92
CA THR A 809 -26.66 -7.30 2.98
C THR A 809 -25.32 -7.91 2.57
N ASN A 810 -25.32 -9.08 1.93
CA ASN A 810 -24.10 -9.83 1.59
C ASN A 810 -23.54 -9.51 0.19
N ALA A 811 -24.24 -8.70 -0.60
CA ALA A 811 -23.89 -8.50 -2.01
C ALA A 811 -22.53 -7.84 -2.17
N ASP A 812 -22.20 -6.87 -1.30
CA ASP A 812 -20.95 -6.12 -1.33
C ASP A 812 -19.74 -7.04 -1.13
N ILE A 813 -19.75 -7.84 -0.07
CA ILE A 813 -18.67 -8.79 0.27
C ILE A 813 -18.51 -9.83 -0.83
N LEU A 814 -19.63 -10.36 -1.34
CA LEU A 814 -19.61 -11.30 -2.46
C LEU A 814 -19.01 -10.67 -3.72
N ARG A 815 -19.45 -9.45 -4.06
CA ARG A 815 -18.99 -8.71 -5.23
C ARG A 815 -17.49 -8.46 -5.16
N VAL A 816 -16.95 -8.03 -4.02
CA VAL A 816 -15.50 -7.89 -3.81
C VAL A 816 -14.75 -9.17 -4.19
N GLY A 817 -15.21 -10.32 -3.67
CA GLY A 817 -14.59 -11.61 -3.95
C GLY A 817 -14.68 -12.04 -5.42
N ILE A 818 -15.80 -11.79 -6.08
CA ILE A 818 -15.99 -12.08 -7.51
C ILE A 818 -15.14 -11.14 -8.36
N THR A 819 -15.12 -9.82 -8.07
CA THR A 819 -14.29 -8.83 -8.79
C THR A 819 -12.81 -9.23 -8.72
N ARG A 820 -12.29 -9.58 -7.54
CA ARG A 820 -10.91 -10.10 -7.37
C ARG A 820 -10.63 -11.28 -8.30
N ALA A 821 -11.54 -12.25 -8.36
CA ALA A 821 -11.37 -13.43 -9.20
C ALA A 821 -11.42 -13.10 -10.71
N PHE A 822 -12.25 -12.14 -11.12
CA PHE A 822 -12.33 -11.67 -12.50
C PHE A 822 -11.05 -10.95 -12.92
N LEU A 823 -10.52 -10.07 -12.06
CA LEU A 823 -9.24 -9.38 -12.30
C LEU A 823 -8.07 -10.36 -12.35
N ALA A 824 -8.04 -11.35 -11.45
CA ALA A 824 -7.07 -12.43 -11.52
C ALA A 824 -7.13 -13.17 -12.87
N ALA A 825 -8.33 -13.50 -13.35
CA ALA A 825 -8.50 -14.18 -14.64
C ALA A 825 -8.04 -13.32 -15.83
N GLU A 826 -8.32 -12.02 -15.79
CA GLU A 826 -7.86 -11.07 -16.81
C GLU A 826 -6.33 -11.03 -16.88
N ARG A 827 -5.66 -10.96 -15.74
CA ARG A 827 -4.19 -10.95 -15.69
C ARG A 827 -3.58 -12.27 -16.11
N LEU A 828 -4.17 -13.39 -15.70
CA LEU A 828 -3.80 -14.71 -16.21
C LEU A 828 -3.87 -14.76 -17.74
N SER A 829 -4.84 -14.07 -18.37
CA SER A 829 -4.95 -14.05 -19.83
C SER A 829 -3.81 -13.31 -20.55
N LYS A 830 -3.04 -12.49 -19.82
CA LYS A 830 -1.88 -11.76 -20.35
C LYS A 830 -0.55 -12.46 -20.12
N LEU A 831 -0.56 -13.55 -19.35
CA LEU A 831 0.63 -14.39 -19.18
C LEU A 831 0.77 -15.39 -20.35
N PRO A 832 2.00 -15.86 -20.64
CA PRO A 832 2.21 -16.91 -21.62
C PRO A 832 1.38 -18.16 -21.30
N ALA A 833 0.83 -18.83 -22.34
CA ALA A 833 -0.06 -19.98 -22.16
C ALA A 833 0.53 -21.09 -21.26
N ALA A 834 1.85 -21.31 -21.32
CA ALA A 834 2.56 -22.28 -20.47
C ALA A 834 2.40 -21.98 -18.96
N ALA A 835 2.40 -20.71 -18.57
CA ALA A 835 2.16 -20.29 -17.18
C ALA A 835 0.69 -20.50 -16.75
N VAL A 836 -0.24 -20.50 -17.71
CA VAL A 836 -1.69 -20.62 -17.47
C VAL A 836 -2.17 -22.08 -17.44
N GLU A 837 -1.51 -22.97 -18.18
CA GLU A 837 -1.93 -24.37 -18.38
C GLU A 837 -1.38 -25.37 -17.36
N LEU A 838 -0.60 -24.93 -16.36
CA LEU A 838 -0.04 -25.80 -15.32
C LEU A 838 -1.10 -26.81 -14.79
N PRO A 839 -0.88 -28.13 -14.96
CA PRO A 839 -1.91 -29.13 -14.74
C PRO A 839 -2.30 -29.21 -13.26
N LEU A 840 -3.60 -28.98 -13.00
CA LEU A 840 -4.20 -29.07 -11.67
C LEU A 840 -4.21 -30.50 -11.10
N SER A 841 -3.94 -31.53 -11.91
CA SER A 841 -4.14 -32.95 -11.54
C SER A 841 -3.01 -33.58 -10.72
N ASP A 842 -1.80 -33.01 -10.70
CA ASP A 842 -0.63 -33.69 -10.11
C ASP A 842 -0.15 -33.13 -8.77
N ARG A 843 -0.77 -32.07 -8.24
CA ARG A 843 -0.39 -31.51 -6.94
C ARG A 843 -1.51 -31.70 -5.93
N ARG A 844 -1.45 -32.81 -5.18
CA ARG A 844 -2.15 -32.88 -3.90
C ARG A 844 -1.70 -31.66 -3.08
N PRO A 845 -2.63 -30.92 -2.44
CA PRO A 845 -2.22 -29.86 -1.52
C PRO A 845 -1.24 -30.48 -0.51
N PRO A 846 -0.13 -29.81 -0.18
CA PRO A 846 0.76 -30.29 0.86
C PRO A 846 -0.11 -30.55 2.09
N THR A 847 -0.26 -31.82 2.45
CA THR A 847 -0.94 -32.19 3.67
C THR A 847 -0.15 -31.54 4.78
N ASP A 848 -0.83 -30.65 5.52
CA ASP A 848 -0.36 -29.89 6.66
C ASP A 848 0.26 -30.83 7.74
N ARG A 849 1.49 -31.29 7.49
CA ARG A 849 2.21 -32.28 8.31
C ARG A 849 3.45 -31.70 9.00
N SER A 850 3.62 -30.38 9.00
CA SER A 850 4.72 -29.75 9.73
C SER A 850 4.29 -28.45 10.39
N HIS A 851 3.25 -28.50 11.21
CA HIS A 851 3.25 -27.67 12.40
C HIS A 851 4.29 -28.27 13.37
N PRO A 852 5.38 -27.57 13.72
CA PRO A 852 6.24 -28.01 14.79
C PRO A 852 5.39 -28.02 16.06
N LEU A 853 5.28 -29.20 16.68
CA LEU A 853 4.63 -29.44 17.95
C LEU A 853 4.92 -28.28 18.91
N ARG A 854 3.88 -27.49 19.23
CA ARG A 854 3.81 -26.75 20.49
C ARG A 854 4.02 -27.76 21.61
N ARG A 855 5.27 -27.87 22.10
CA ARG A 855 5.58 -28.49 23.39
C ARG A 855 4.78 -27.72 24.43
N ARG A 856 3.64 -28.28 24.83
CA ARG A 856 3.02 -27.96 26.12
C ARG A 856 4.02 -28.41 27.19
N THR A 857 4.76 -27.46 27.75
CA THR A 857 5.37 -27.61 29.06
C THR A 857 4.25 -27.83 30.07
N ARG A 858 4.07 -29.08 30.50
CA ARG A 858 3.38 -29.39 31.75
C ARG A 858 4.27 -28.88 32.87
N VAL A 859 3.85 -27.81 33.53
CA VAL A 859 4.28 -27.50 34.89
C VAL A 859 3.70 -28.60 35.77
N SER A 860 4.53 -29.52 36.26
CA SER A 860 4.18 -30.37 37.39
C SER A 860 4.54 -29.63 38.67
N THR A 861 3.51 -29.35 39.47
CA THR A 861 3.66 -29.10 40.90
C THR A 861 4.12 -30.38 41.59
N SER A 862 5.36 -30.36 42.11
CA SER A 862 5.80 -31.04 43.32
C SER A 862 7.04 -30.34 43.84
#